data_AF-A0A913Z6J5-F1
#
_entry.id   AF-A0A913Z6J5-F1
#
_cell.length_a   1.000
_cell.length_b   1.000
_cell.length_c   1.000
_cell.angle_alpha   90.00
_cell.angle_beta   90.00
_cell.angle_gamma   90.00
#
_symmetry.space_group_name_H-M   'P 1'
#
loop_
_entity.id
_entity.type
_entity.pdbx_description
1 polymer ?
#
loop_
_entity_poly.entity_id
_entity_poly.type
_entity_poly.pdbx_seq_one_letter_code
_entity_poly.pdbx_strand_id
1 'polypeptide(L)'
;MKPVMKRHLFWLVICMAFVLPEMPVSALDLQLPGTNQPKCSGISRGKRFIIGFTDNTDEYSHTRKLYILVVAFSNQQTSVTISSKFQVDGEQFQESFVIEAGGYRRINVPAELIMNGNERSVKGIEIRASSEVSAYGLIYQDYTTDGFLGIPTNNLGMQYVIVTPTQGFLPSQFSVIGTEDSSSVQVTLQGTVTFEGQTYNAGDVLSFMVDKLEAVHIQGRDRSQDLTGSIVQTNKLVSVFSGNECVRQSGSACDTVTEQLVPVKSWGQKHIYTAARDDDGNNYKVVAYLSGTIVTIPGIQDQSLEPGEFWEGSLSGSGLVSSSKPTLMMQQLASVNGRTVDPSFIQVPAEEHFGFVFGFTTPPHSGGDSGGYFNFINIIVKNDSRETVYLNSFPINGTNTHESNVPHTNYISLTVQLPKGEGVYYVEQTDPYSSPLSVIVYGYESYETYGYAAGLSLPSNKQVLSLKPYYLRELGGELFTMTVPCLQTNAISFQEAQCKFSTGFGDVIVSGERTDSYTVVCITPTFYKNGLTSVYVSLDDGESFPYSGIVYVASEEDLPPLVEIQQVNSEYGDGIIDLTSDDPIMFSWDPRSLGEGVSQVTVMMQDTDYNGDVNPVLMEGVTVKSNVLNNGSLMIYPRDLQSLTSAGLSLTAFYLTPSALRRRRNVGALLWRLRRYYGPAAIIVTAITCEVSKYQLKKTVPTGLPPCPCNTGQAFRDLNFQEANFANFFFHPGADNCYRSVNSLPTGAGQQCCYGTDGNILVGPPGGGTADRYSPGEHFWKHQWFDVLPWLCLCKLSNNCKEYYKYRPSDDCSDYDPPRPAGGTGDPHLTSLDGYKFTFNGAGEFLMASSAVHNLTFQSRMERYRNTNASVYTAFVLQVNDSSKVQVQRSDMNETLILIDGEPLRLDSIPVKVHHLRGVRIRFNSDMTKINIAFSAGIAVTVYMNTEVMSFIAQLDTHFQGQVQGLLGNLNGNPADDLQFRNRTILEPGSSLKELHEFGLEWLVALEESIFTYISPFDYHTYHFPEFSPTFEIPNLDEVSQEIKNLCGDSIECVFDAVTTGSLSFANETLVVTVTITEVEKGLVKIVSCGYPGDVENGLLSGSLYFVNATVDVACDDDFILRGSSRLTCLEDGQWSSDLPVCAANCGYPGDVENGLLSGSVYLVNDTVDVACDDGFTLTGSSSLTCLEDGQWSSDLPVCAGMENGEEGGLAHGIIAAIVVGSVIVVLAICGLIYIFIKRK
;
A
#
# COMPACT_ATOMS: atom_id res chain seq x y z
N MET A 1 54.64 -14.95 32.02
CA MET A 1 56.03 -15.02 31.50
C MET A 1 55.98 -14.94 29.97
N LYS A 2 56.33 -13.78 29.34
CA LYS A 2 56.53 -13.52 27.89
C LYS A 2 55.42 -13.97 26.87
N PRO A 3 55.28 -13.29 25.71
CA PRO A 3 55.20 -11.83 25.46
C PRO A 3 54.04 -11.48 24.47
N VAL A 4 53.27 -10.40 24.63
CA VAL A 4 53.60 -8.99 24.28
C VAL A 4 54.07 -8.77 22.83
N MET A 5 53.15 -8.22 22.01
CA MET A 5 53.29 -7.25 20.91
C MET A 5 51.87 -6.87 20.43
N LYS A 6 51.55 -5.66 19.93
CA LYS A 6 52.10 -4.30 20.13
C LYS A 6 51.01 -3.29 19.74
N ARG A 7 51.06 -2.03 20.20
CA ARG A 7 50.12 -0.97 19.75
C ARG A 7 50.41 -0.57 18.30
N HIS A 8 49.40 -0.67 17.45
CA HIS A 8 48.99 0.17 16.29
C HIS A 8 47.81 -0.64 15.68
N LEU A 9 46.58 -0.13 15.52
CA LEU A 9 46.20 1.05 14.77
C LEU A 9 44.82 1.57 15.24
N PHE A 10 44.68 2.86 15.55
CA PHE A 10 43.40 3.48 16.00
C PHE A 10 42.56 4.01 14.81
N TRP A 11 42.62 3.33 13.65
CA TRP A 11 42.13 3.88 12.38
C TRP A 11 41.72 2.84 11.32
N LEU A 12 41.47 1.57 11.68
CA LEU A 12 41.14 0.54 10.68
C LEU A 12 40.40 -0.71 11.22
N VAL A 13 39.20 -0.53 11.78
CA VAL A 13 38.03 -1.42 11.57
C VAL A 13 36.74 -0.57 11.59
N ILE A 14 36.72 0.50 10.80
CA ILE A 14 35.49 1.10 10.28
C ILE A 14 35.64 1.02 8.76
N CYS A 15 34.55 0.63 8.07
CA CYS A 15 34.46 0.30 6.64
C CYS A 15 35.11 -1.03 6.20
N MET A 16 34.44 -1.65 5.21
CA MET A 16 34.83 -2.81 4.38
C MET A 16 34.99 -4.19 5.04
N ALA A 17 33.91 -5.00 4.95
CA ALA A 17 33.97 -6.36 4.39
C ALA A 17 32.59 -6.75 3.81
N PHE A 18 32.40 -6.57 2.51
CA PHE A 18 31.39 -7.26 1.71
C PHE A 18 32.08 -8.44 0.97
N VAL A 19 31.29 -9.35 0.39
CA VAL A 19 31.67 -10.42 -0.56
C VAL A 19 32.30 -11.70 0.04
N LEU A 20 31.88 -12.86 -0.50
CA LEU A 20 32.33 -14.24 -0.23
C LEU A 20 33.61 -14.59 -1.05
N PRO A 21 34.24 -15.79 -0.95
CA PRO A 21 33.67 -17.04 -1.53
C PRO A 21 33.99 -18.38 -0.78
N GLU A 22 33.30 -19.43 -1.23
CA GLU A 22 33.55 -20.90 -1.33
C GLU A 22 34.91 -21.53 -0.85
N MET A 23 35.13 -22.84 -0.60
CA MET A 23 34.60 -24.16 -1.09
C MET A 23 35.25 -25.30 -0.20
N PRO A 24 35.25 -26.64 -0.48
CA PRO A 24 34.23 -27.62 -0.91
C PRO A 24 34.08 -28.90 0.00
N VAL A 25 32.88 -29.52 -0.04
CA VAL A 25 32.54 -30.98 -0.13
C VAL A 25 33.26 -32.07 0.70
N SER A 26 32.47 -32.87 1.45
CA SER A 26 32.53 -34.35 1.44
C SER A 26 31.16 -34.97 1.79
N ALA A 27 30.68 -35.96 1.04
CA ALA A 27 29.28 -36.44 1.06
C ALA A 27 29.01 -37.64 2.00
N LEU A 28 27.71 -37.87 2.28
CA LEU A 28 27.17 -39.20 2.54
C LEU A 28 25.71 -39.28 2.04
N ASP A 29 25.41 -40.24 1.16
CA ASP A 29 24.11 -40.37 0.50
C ASP A 29 22.97 -40.82 1.42
N LEU A 30 21.76 -40.33 1.13
CA LEU A 30 20.52 -40.98 1.57
C LEU A 30 19.39 -40.70 0.58
N GLN A 31 19.46 -41.37 -0.59
CA GLN A 31 18.41 -41.33 -1.61
C GLN A 31 17.12 -42.01 -1.12
N LEU A 32 15.99 -41.31 -1.25
CA LEU A 32 14.67 -41.94 -1.40
C LEU A 32 13.91 -41.23 -2.53
N PRO A 33 13.14 -41.97 -3.36
CA PRO A 33 12.53 -41.44 -4.57
C PRO A 33 11.06 -41.02 -4.38
N GLY A 34 10.51 -40.32 -5.37
CA GLY A 34 9.05 -40.23 -5.55
C GLY A 34 8.41 -38.87 -5.26
N THR A 35 8.52 -37.96 -6.24
CA THR A 35 7.36 -37.33 -6.90
C THR A 35 6.23 -36.75 -6.02
N ASN A 36 6.21 -35.43 -5.88
CA ASN A 36 5.22 -34.56 -6.56
C ASN A 36 5.42 -33.07 -6.18
N GLN A 37 5.77 -32.22 -7.15
CA GLN A 37 5.60 -30.76 -7.07
C GLN A 37 5.03 -30.23 -8.40
N PRO A 38 4.21 -29.16 -8.42
CA PRO A 38 3.47 -28.74 -9.61
C PRO A 38 4.29 -27.81 -10.52
N LYS A 39 4.35 -28.05 -11.84
CA LYS A 39 5.02 -27.14 -12.79
C LYS A 39 4.23 -25.83 -13.00
N CYS A 40 4.95 -24.74 -13.24
CA CYS A 40 4.35 -23.42 -13.48
C CYS A 40 3.68 -23.29 -14.85
N SER A 41 2.52 -22.62 -14.89
CA SER A 41 1.49 -22.86 -15.92
C SER A 41 0.85 -21.59 -16.54
N GLY A 42 1.58 -20.49 -16.66
CA GLY A 42 1.09 -19.21 -17.20
C GLY A 42 0.87 -19.11 -18.72
N ILE A 43 0.27 -20.11 -19.36
CA ILE A 43 -0.03 -20.18 -20.81
C ILE A 43 -1.46 -19.64 -21.07
N SER A 44 -1.95 -19.64 -22.31
CA SER A 44 -3.34 -19.34 -22.73
C SER A 44 -4.33 -20.41 -22.28
N ARG A 45 -4.27 -20.72 -20.99
CA ARG A 45 -5.14 -21.63 -20.27
C ARG A 45 -6.08 -20.80 -19.43
N GLY A 46 -7.26 -21.31 -19.16
CA GLY A 46 -8.22 -20.59 -18.33
C GLY A 46 -9.38 -21.46 -17.89
N LYS A 47 -10.29 -20.83 -17.15
CA LYS A 47 -11.53 -21.45 -16.66
C LYS A 47 -12.78 -20.97 -17.39
N ARG A 48 -12.66 -19.98 -18.28
CA ARG A 48 -13.79 -19.40 -19.01
C ARG A 48 -13.36 -18.78 -20.34
N PHE A 49 -13.96 -19.22 -21.44
CA PHE A 49 -13.72 -18.75 -22.81
C PHE A 49 -15.05 -18.34 -23.47
N ILE A 50 -15.01 -17.42 -24.42
CA ILE A 50 -16.14 -17.08 -25.29
C ILE A 50 -15.66 -17.08 -26.74
N ILE A 51 -16.23 -17.96 -27.56
CA ILE A 51 -15.83 -18.22 -28.95
C ILE A 51 -17.04 -18.28 -29.89
N GLY A 52 -16.78 -18.34 -31.19
CA GLY A 52 -17.78 -18.61 -32.23
C GLY A 52 -17.11 -19.14 -33.49
N PHE A 53 -17.89 -19.38 -34.54
CA PHE A 53 -17.40 -19.87 -35.83
C PHE A 53 -17.89 -18.95 -36.95
N THR A 54 -16.97 -18.38 -37.73
CA THR A 54 -17.27 -17.51 -38.88
C THR A 54 -17.78 -18.31 -40.08
N ASP A 55 -18.34 -17.62 -41.09
CA ASP A 55 -18.89 -18.26 -42.29
C ASP A 55 -17.85 -19.06 -43.09
N ASN A 56 -18.32 -20.07 -43.81
CA ASN A 56 -17.54 -21.00 -44.62
C ASN A 56 -18.34 -21.33 -45.88
N THR A 57 -17.67 -21.42 -47.03
CA THR A 57 -18.27 -21.81 -48.32
C THR A 57 -19.24 -22.98 -48.20
N ASP A 58 -20.39 -22.88 -48.88
CA ASP A 58 -21.38 -23.96 -48.93
C ASP A 58 -21.00 -25.12 -49.86
N GLU A 59 -19.86 -25.05 -50.57
CA GLU A 59 -19.28 -26.18 -51.29
C GLU A 59 -18.97 -27.33 -50.31
N TYR A 60 -19.72 -28.44 -50.42
CA TYR A 60 -19.66 -29.61 -49.53
C TYR A 60 -20.27 -29.43 -48.11
N SER A 61 -21.10 -28.42 -47.86
CA SER A 61 -21.75 -28.15 -46.55
C SER A 61 -22.44 -29.34 -45.87
N HIS A 62 -22.88 -30.36 -46.63
CA HIS A 62 -23.42 -31.62 -46.10
C HIS A 62 -22.40 -32.48 -45.29
N THR A 63 -21.12 -32.12 -45.28
CA THR A 63 -20.05 -32.77 -44.47
C THR A 63 -19.59 -31.91 -43.28
N ARG A 64 -20.10 -30.66 -43.18
CA ARG A 64 -19.74 -29.62 -42.19
C ARG A 64 -19.97 -30.11 -40.76
N LYS A 65 -18.97 -29.95 -39.90
CA LYS A 65 -18.97 -30.30 -38.47
C LYS A 65 -18.16 -29.25 -37.72
N LEU A 66 -18.68 -28.79 -36.59
CA LEU A 66 -17.97 -27.85 -35.74
C LEU A 66 -17.45 -28.60 -34.51
N TYR A 67 -16.17 -28.44 -34.22
CA TYR A 67 -15.51 -29.11 -33.11
C TYR A 67 -14.93 -28.10 -32.12
N ILE A 68 -15.13 -28.38 -30.83
CA ILE A 68 -14.42 -27.72 -29.74
C ILE A 68 -13.53 -28.76 -29.07
N LEU A 69 -12.24 -28.47 -28.97
CA LEU A 69 -11.24 -29.36 -28.39
C LEU A 69 -10.71 -28.72 -27.11
N VAL A 70 -10.77 -29.44 -26.00
CA VAL A 70 -10.39 -28.95 -24.68
C VAL A 70 -9.30 -29.85 -24.08
N VAL A 71 -8.15 -29.27 -23.75
CA VAL A 71 -6.97 -29.97 -23.18
C VAL A 71 -6.80 -29.56 -21.72
N ALA A 72 -6.76 -30.52 -20.80
CA ALA A 72 -6.72 -30.28 -19.36
C ALA A 72 -5.33 -30.49 -18.77
N PHE A 73 -4.80 -29.48 -18.08
CA PHE A 73 -3.45 -29.50 -17.50
C PHE A 73 -3.42 -29.92 -16.02
N SER A 74 -4.58 -30.17 -15.43
CA SER A 74 -4.70 -30.58 -14.04
C SER A 74 -4.31 -32.05 -13.85
N ASN A 75 -3.61 -32.33 -12.75
CA ASN A 75 -3.38 -33.69 -12.24
C ASN A 75 -4.63 -34.28 -11.55
N GLN A 76 -5.79 -33.63 -11.67
CA GLN A 76 -7.10 -34.06 -11.17
C GLN A 76 -8.15 -33.93 -12.28
N GLN A 77 -9.23 -34.70 -12.16
CA GLN A 77 -10.39 -34.60 -13.05
C GLN A 77 -10.92 -33.17 -13.16
N THR A 78 -11.21 -32.75 -14.39
CA THR A 78 -11.63 -31.40 -14.72
C THR A 78 -13.02 -31.44 -15.34
N SER A 79 -14.03 -30.89 -14.66
CA SER A 79 -15.35 -30.72 -15.24
C SER A 79 -15.37 -29.52 -16.18
N VAL A 80 -16.08 -29.67 -17.30
CA VAL A 80 -16.21 -28.66 -18.35
C VAL A 80 -17.67 -28.58 -18.79
N THR A 81 -18.15 -27.36 -19.02
CA THR A 81 -19.47 -27.05 -19.57
C THR A 81 -19.28 -26.17 -20.80
N ILE A 82 -19.99 -26.50 -21.89
CA ILE A 82 -20.06 -25.69 -23.10
C ILE A 82 -21.53 -25.30 -23.29
N SER A 83 -21.84 -24.04 -23.58
CA SER A 83 -23.21 -23.57 -23.78
C SER A 83 -23.33 -22.40 -24.76
N SER A 84 -24.51 -22.22 -25.36
CA SER A 84 -24.85 -21.09 -26.23
C SER A 84 -26.26 -20.56 -25.94
N LYS A 85 -26.55 -19.29 -26.29
CA LYS A 85 -27.93 -18.76 -26.31
C LYS A 85 -28.75 -19.35 -27.48
N PHE A 86 -28.11 -19.90 -28.52
CA PHE A 86 -28.72 -20.52 -29.69
C PHE A 86 -29.55 -21.78 -29.34
N GLN A 87 -30.65 -22.00 -30.06
CA GLN A 87 -31.57 -23.11 -29.84
C GLN A 87 -31.44 -24.20 -30.91
N VAL A 88 -31.34 -25.45 -30.47
CA VAL A 88 -31.34 -26.67 -31.28
C VAL A 88 -32.58 -27.47 -30.93
N ASP A 89 -33.40 -27.83 -31.92
CA ASP A 89 -34.71 -28.48 -31.74
C ASP A 89 -35.67 -27.80 -30.73
N GLY A 90 -35.40 -26.52 -30.38
CA GLY A 90 -36.17 -25.70 -29.44
C GLY A 90 -35.54 -25.51 -28.06
N GLU A 91 -34.47 -26.23 -27.72
CA GLU A 91 -33.75 -26.09 -26.44
C GLU A 91 -32.39 -25.39 -26.62
N GLN A 92 -31.92 -24.66 -25.60
CA GLN A 92 -30.60 -24.00 -25.67
C GLN A 92 -29.47 -25.04 -25.68
N PHE A 93 -28.50 -24.89 -26.58
CA PHE A 93 -27.37 -25.82 -26.64
C PHE A 93 -26.53 -25.75 -25.36
N GLN A 94 -26.44 -26.88 -24.64
CA GLN A 94 -25.51 -27.07 -23.53
C GLN A 94 -25.02 -28.54 -23.46
N GLU A 95 -23.71 -28.74 -23.41
CA GLU A 95 -23.08 -30.02 -23.03
C GLU A 95 -22.26 -29.84 -21.74
N SER A 96 -22.12 -30.90 -20.95
CA SER A 96 -21.21 -30.92 -19.80
C SER A 96 -20.57 -32.29 -19.60
N PHE A 97 -19.29 -32.29 -19.26
CA PHE A 97 -18.45 -33.49 -19.22
C PHE A 97 -17.31 -33.37 -18.21
N VAL A 98 -16.57 -34.47 -18.04
CA VAL A 98 -15.33 -34.51 -17.27
C VAL A 98 -14.19 -34.93 -18.22
N ILE A 99 -13.04 -34.28 -18.06
CA ILE A 99 -11.76 -34.67 -18.65
C ILE A 99 -10.92 -35.29 -17.52
N GLU A 100 -10.28 -36.44 -17.80
CA GLU A 100 -9.34 -37.06 -16.86
C GLU A 100 -8.06 -36.24 -16.67
N ALA A 101 -7.29 -36.54 -15.62
CA ALA A 101 -6.04 -35.86 -15.31
C ALA A 101 -5.05 -35.90 -16.50
N GLY A 102 -4.54 -34.74 -16.92
CA GLY A 102 -3.67 -34.59 -18.11
C GLY A 102 -4.34 -34.94 -19.45
N GLY A 103 -5.64 -35.19 -19.48
CA GLY A 103 -6.39 -35.64 -20.64
C GLY A 103 -6.90 -34.52 -21.54
N TYR A 104 -7.74 -34.91 -22.51
CA TYR A 104 -8.45 -33.98 -23.38
C TYR A 104 -9.83 -34.53 -23.74
N ARG A 105 -10.67 -33.70 -24.35
CA ARG A 105 -11.90 -34.15 -25.02
C ARG A 105 -12.24 -33.23 -26.19
N ARG A 106 -12.54 -33.83 -27.35
CA ARG A 106 -13.24 -33.18 -28.46
C ARG A 106 -14.74 -33.29 -28.26
N ILE A 107 -15.45 -32.22 -28.56
CA ILE A 107 -16.91 -32.09 -28.56
C ILE A 107 -17.36 -31.72 -29.97
N ASN A 108 -18.44 -32.34 -30.47
CA ASN A 108 -19.07 -31.97 -31.72
C ASN A 108 -20.25 -31.04 -31.40
N VAL A 109 -20.18 -29.77 -31.83
CA VAL A 109 -21.25 -28.80 -31.61
C VAL A 109 -22.14 -28.68 -32.87
N PRO A 110 -23.41 -28.23 -32.72
CA PRO A 110 -24.33 -28.03 -33.84
C PRO A 110 -23.71 -27.17 -34.96
N ALA A 111 -23.83 -27.61 -36.22
CA ALA A 111 -23.26 -26.90 -37.36
C ALA A 111 -23.96 -25.54 -37.62
N GLU A 112 -25.18 -25.40 -37.12
CA GLU A 112 -26.02 -24.20 -37.14
C GLU A 112 -25.45 -23.04 -36.28
N LEU A 113 -24.43 -23.31 -35.45
CA LEU A 113 -23.66 -22.30 -34.73
C LEU A 113 -22.65 -21.55 -35.61
N ILE A 114 -22.51 -21.92 -36.89
CA ILE A 114 -21.73 -21.13 -37.86
C ILE A 114 -22.47 -19.82 -38.17
N MET A 115 -21.77 -18.70 -38.09
CA MET A 115 -22.28 -17.40 -38.55
C MET A 115 -22.39 -17.39 -40.08
N ASN A 116 -23.31 -16.62 -40.64
CA ASN A 116 -23.51 -16.60 -42.10
C ASN A 116 -23.80 -15.19 -42.65
N GLY A 117 -23.13 -14.85 -43.76
CA GLY A 117 -23.35 -13.58 -44.46
C GLY A 117 -23.04 -12.34 -43.61
N ASN A 118 -23.93 -11.36 -43.66
CA ASN A 118 -23.93 -10.21 -42.77
C ASN A 118 -25.13 -10.35 -41.81
N GLU A 119 -24.92 -10.88 -40.61
CA GLU A 119 -25.99 -11.21 -39.65
C GLU A 119 -25.72 -10.72 -38.22
N ARG A 120 -26.81 -10.70 -37.44
CA ARG A 120 -26.84 -10.57 -35.99
C ARG A 120 -27.50 -11.84 -35.44
N SER A 121 -26.79 -12.63 -34.64
CA SER A 121 -27.26 -13.94 -34.20
C SER A 121 -26.76 -14.33 -32.80
N VAL A 122 -27.49 -15.21 -32.10
CA VAL A 122 -27.14 -15.64 -30.73
C VAL A 122 -26.21 -16.86 -30.69
N LYS A 123 -25.34 -16.99 -31.70
CA LYS A 123 -24.48 -18.17 -31.95
C LYS A 123 -23.18 -18.18 -31.13
N GLY A 124 -22.95 -17.20 -30.25
CA GLY A 124 -21.79 -17.19 -29.36
C GLY A 124 -21.80 -18.37 -28.38
N ILE A 125 -20.62 -18.93 -28.10
CA ILE A 125 -20.43 -20.12 -27.26
C ILE A 125 -19.57 -19.78 -26.05
N GLU A 126 -20.07 -20.06 -24.84
CA GLU A 126 -19.31 -19.99 -23.59
C GLU A 126 -18.77 -21.37 -23.22
N ILE A 127 -17.47 -21.46 -22.90
CA ILE A 127 -16.84 -22.64 -22.31
C ILE A 127 -16.49 -22.29 -20.85
N ARG A 128 -16.79 -23.18 -19.91
CA ARG A 128 -16.42 -23.07 -18.48
C ARG A 128 -15.72 -24.34 -18.01
N ALA A 129 -14.70 -24.23 -17.15
CA ALA A 129 -13.98 -25.37 -16.60
C ALA A 129 -13.67 -25.21 -15.09
N SER A 130 -13.61 -26.31 -14.34
CA SER A 130 -13.26 -26.27 -12.91
C SER A 130 -11.76 -26.03 -12.65
N SER A 131 -10.91 -26.50 -13.57
CA SER A 131 -9.46 -26.31 -13.58
C SER A 131 -9.04 -25.57 -14.86
N GLU A 132 -7.74 -25.28 -14.99
CA GLU A 132 -7.20 -24.63 -16.19
C GLU A 132 -7.12 -25.60 -17.38
N VAL A 133 -7.79 -25.21 -18.46
CA VAL A 133 -7.77 -25.90 -19.75
C VAL A 133 -7.31 -24.94 -20.85
N SER A 134 -6.73 -25.45 -21.93
CA SER A 134 -6.68 -24.76 -23.22
C SER A 134 -7.90 -25.18 -24.03
N ALA A 135 -8.51 -24.25 -24.75
CA ALA A 135 -9.61 -24.52 -25.67
C ALA A 135 -9.19 -24.18 -27.11
N TYR A 136 -9.69 -24.93 -28.08
CA TYR A 136 -9.48 -24.72 -29.51
C TYR A 136 -10.82 -24.89 -30.23
N GLY A 137 -11.08 -24.05 -31.23
CA GLY A 137 -12.17 -24.26 -32.19
C GLY A 137 -11.62 -24.83 -33.48
N LEU A 138 -12.38 -25.70 -34.14
CA LEU A 138 -12.04 -26.31 -35.42
C LEU A 138 -13.31 -26.39 -36.28
N ILE A 139 -13.32 -25.71 -37.42
CA ILE A 139 -14.33 -25.86 -38.47
C ILE A 139 -13.86 -27.02 -39.35
N TYR A 140 -14.60 -28.13 -39.40
CA TYR A 140 -14.36 -29.21 -40.35
C TYR A 140 -15.42 -29.19 -41.45
N GLN A 141 -14.99 -29.30 -42.71
CA GLN A 141 -15.84 -29.61 -43.86
C GLN A 141 -14.92 -30.17 -44.95
N ASP A 142 -15.36 -31.18 -45.70
CA ASP A 142 -14.50 -31.85 -46.69
C ASP A 142 -13.91 -30.83 -47.69
N TYR A 143 -12.57 -30.73 -47.73
CA TYR A 143 -11.76 -29.80 -48.54
C TYR A 143 -11.79 -28.32 -48.07
N THR A 144 -12.07 -28.10 -46.79
CA THR A 144 -12.02 -26.78 -46.14
C THR A 144 -12.12 -26.94 -44.61
N THR A 145 -10.97 -27.18 -43.96
CA THR A 145 -10.87 -27.39 -42.51
C THR A 145 -9.77 -26.53 -41.91
N ASP A 146 -10.12 -25.63 -40.98
CA ASP A 146 -9.17 -24.76 -40.24
C ASP A 146 -9.60 -24.59 -38.77
N GLY A 147 -8.70 -24.12 -37.92
CA GLY A 147 -8.96 -23.99 -36.48
C GLY A 147 -8.09 -22.96 -35.77
N PHE A 148 -8.54 -22.52 -34.59
CA PHE A 148 -8.01 -21.37 -33.87
C PHE A 148 -7.76 -21.66 -32.38
N LEU A 149 -6.88 -20.86 -31.78
CA LEU A 149 -6.64 -20.88 -30.34
C LEU A 149 -7.73 -20.10 -29.59
N GLY A 150 -8.40 -20.75 -28.64
CA GLY A 150 -9.34 -20.09 -27.75
C GLY A 150 -8.64 -19.16 -26.76
N ILE A 151 -8.97 -17.87 -26.78
CA ILE A 151 -8.44 -16.86 -25.83
C ILE A 151 -9.31 -16.83 -24.56
N PRO A 152 -8.73 -16.99 -23.34
CA PRO A 152 -9.51 -16.90 -22.10
C PRO A 152 -10.12 -15.51 -21.89
N THR A 153 -11.30 -15.46 -21.26
CA THR A 153 -12.05 -14.20 -21.04
C THR A 153 -11.27 -13.15 -20.24
N ASN A 154 -10.37 -13.56 -19.34
CA ASN A 154 -9.44 -12.68 -18.59
C ASN A 154 -8.24 -12.17 -19.41
N ASN A 155 -8.10 -12.59 -20.68
CA ASN A 155 -7.09 -12.10 -21.62
C ASN A 155 -7.69 -11.32 -22.81
N LEU A 156 -9.02 -11.27 -22.93
CA LEU A 156 -9.74 -10.41 -23.90
C LEU A 156 -9.59 -8.91 -23.57
N GLY A 157 -9.97 -8.04 -24.49
CA GLY A 157 -9.82 -6.58 -24.38
C GLY A 157 -10.93 -5.80 -25.08
N MET A 158 -10.66 -4.52 -25.33
CA MET A 158 -11.62 -3.54 -25.88
C MET A 158 -11.14 -2.86 -27.17
N GLN A 159 -10.00 -3.30 -27.70
CA GLN A 159 -9.32 -2.72 -28.86
C GLN A 159 -8.69 -3.84 -29.67
N TYR A 160 -9.04 -3.94 -30.95
CA TYR A 160 -8.57 -4.94 -31.90
C TYR A 160 -8.36 -4.29 -33.28
N VAL A 161 -7.49 -4.90 -34.10
CA VAL A 161 -7.35 -4.55 -35.52
C VAL A 161 -7.62 -5.83 -36.30
N ILE A 162 -8.58 -5.79 -37.22
CA ILE A 162 -8.92 -6.91 -38.09
C ILE A 162 -7.73 -7.22 -39.00
N VAL A 163 -7.40 -8.50 -39.16
CA VAL A 163 -6.36 -8.97 -40.09
C VAL A 163 -6.91 -10.15 -40.87
N THR A 164 -6.84 -10.10 -42.21
CA THR A 164 -7.38 -11.15 -43.08
C THR A 164 -6.36 -11.58 -44.14
N PRO A 165 -6.36 -12.86 -44.55
CA PRO A 165 -5.48 -13.41 -45.58
C PRO A 165 -5.34 -12.58 -46.87
N THR A 166 -4.21 -12.80 -47.54
CA THR A 166 -3.91 -12.27 -48.88
C THR A 166 -4.74 -13.01 -49.92
N GLN A 167 -5.47 -12.26 -50.75
CA GLN A 167 -6.27 -12.76 -51.89
C GLN A 167 -7.32 -13.83 -51.53
N GLY A 168 -8.31 -13.44 -50.74
CA GLY A 168 -9.56 -14.21 -50.59
C GLY A 168 -10.24 -14.47 -51.93
N PHE A 169 -10.80 -15.67 -52.11
CA PHE A 169 -11.60 -16.00 -53.29
C PHE A 169 -13.06 -15.58 -53.11
N LEU A 170 -13.52 -15.65 -51.86
CA LEU A 170 -14.74 -15.06 -51.31
C LEU A 170 -14.35 -13.96 -50.29
N PRO A 171 -15.30 -13.12 -49.80
CA PRO A 171 -14.99 -11.93 -49.00
C PRO A 171 -14.11 -12.17 -47.77
N SER A 172 -13.38 -11.12 -47.39
CA SER A 172 -12.81 -11.00 -46.04
C SER A 172 -13.93 -10.75 -45.03
N GLN A 173 -13.76 -11.22 -43.80
CA GLN A 173 -14.83 -11.23 -42.80
C GLN A 173 -14.32 -11.07 -41.36
N PHE A 174 -15.18 -10.57 -40.49
CA PHE A 174 -14.94 -10.54 -39.06
C PHE A 174 -16.23 -10.76 -38.25
N SER A 175 -16.08 -11.12 -36.98
CA SER A 175 -17.18 -11.18 -36.01
C SER A 175 -16.80 -10.54 -34.69
N VAL A 176 -17.77 -9.90 -34.04
CA VAL A 176 -17.66 -9.41 -32.66
C VAL A 176 -18.74 -10.08 -31.81
N ILE A 177 -18.32 -10.74 -30.73
CA ILE A 177 -19.19 -11.49 -29.82
C ILE A 177 -19.12 -10.86 -28.42
N GLY A 178 -20.27 -10.49 -27.85
CA GLY A 178 -20.33 -9.86 -26.52
C GLY A 178 -20.00 -10.84 -25.38
N THR A 179 -19.13 -10.46 -24.44
CA THR A 179 -18.94 -11.25 -23.21
C THR A 179 -19.96 -10.93 -22.12
N GLU A 180 -20.62 -9.79 -22.28
CA GLU A 180 -21.61 -9.18 -21.40
C GLU A 180 -22.71 -8.48 -22.22
N ASP A 181 -23.88 -8.33 -21.62
CA ASP A 181 -24.99 -7.64 -22.26
C ASP A 181 -24.73 -6.12 -22.35
N SER A 182 -25.27 -5.50 -23.41
CA SER A 182 -25.11 -4.10 -23.80
C SER A 182 -23.66 -3.63 -23.94
N SER A 183 -22.85 -4.40 -24.69
CA SER A 183 -21.52 -3.97 -25.13
C SER A 183 -21.64 -3.09 -26.38
N SER A 184 -21.13 -1.85 -26.32
CA SER A 184 -21.08 -0.93 -27.46
C SER A 184 -19.83 -1.19 -28.30
N VAL A 185 -19.99 -1.21 -29.61
CA VAL A 185 -18.93 -1.50 -30.60
C VAL A 185 -18.91 -0.43 -31.68
N GLN A 186 -17.72 0.07 -31.98
CA GLN A 186 -17.43 0.92 -33.14
C GLN A 186 -16.33 0.26 -33.98
N VAL A 187 -16.50 0.26 -35.30
CA VAL A 187 -15.53 -0.29 -36.26
C VAL A 187 -15.22 0.76 -37.31
N THR A 188 -13.99 1.27 -37.32
CA THR A 188 -13.48 2.11 -38.42
C THR A 188 -13.01 1.19 -39.54
N LEU A 189 -13.64 1.27 -40.71
CA LEU A 189 -13.50 0.28 -41.79
C LEU A 189 -12.39 0.64 -42.77
N GLN A 190 -11.61 -0.35 -43.23
CA GLN A 190 -10.67 -0.19 -44.36
C GLN A 190 -11.23 -0.67 -45.71
N GLY A 191 -12.38 -1.36 -45.70
CA GLY A 191 -13.04 -1.88 -46.90
C GLY A 191 -14.55 -1.67 -46.86
N THR A 192 -15.20 -1.78 -48.02
CA THR A 192 -16.66 -1.59 -48.14
C THR A 192 -17.40 -2.80 -47.60
N VAL A 193 -18.37 -2.59 -46.71
CA VAL A 193 -19.26 -3.64 -46.14
C VAL A 193 -20.73 -3.27 -46.35
N THR A 194 -21.66 -4.17 -46.04
CA THR A 194 -23.10 -3.85 -46.03
C THR A 194 -23.80 -4.58 -44.90
N PHE A 195 -24.30 -3.81 -43.92
CA PHE A 195 -24.87 -4.30 -42.67
C PHE A 195 -26.21 -3.62 -42.37
N GLU A 196 -27.21 -4.39 -41.90
CA GLU A 196 -28.58 -3.94 -41.60
C GLU A 196 -29.22 -3.09 -42.74
N GLY A 197 -28.86 -3.40 -44.00
CA GLY A 197 -29.38 -2.73 -45.21
C GLY A 197 -28.65 -1.43 -45.61
N GLN A 198 -27.62 -1.01 -44.88
CA GLN A 198 -26.79 0.16 -45.18
C GLN A 198 -25.41 -0.26 -45.67
N THR A 199 -24.87 0.42 -46.68
CA THR A 199 -23.51 0.22 -47.20
C THR A 199 -22.57 1.25 -46.58
N TYR A 200 -21.49 0.77 -45.97
CA TYR A 200 -20.41 1.57 -45.39
C TYR A 200 -19.14 1.37 -46.22
N ASN A 201 -18.37 2.42 -46.45
CA ASN A 201 -17.18 2.45 -47.29
C ASN A 201 -15.91 2.44 -46.43
N ALA A 202 -14.74 2.32 -47.08
CA ALA A 202 -13.47 2.56 -46.40
C ALA A 202 -13.42 3.99 -45.82
N GLY A 203 -13.06 4.12 -44.54
CA GLY A 203 -13.08 5.36 -43.76
C GLY A 203 -14.37 5.61 -42.98
N ASP A 204 -15.48 4.91 -43.27
CA ASP A 204 -16.72 5.05 -42.50
C ASP A 204 -16.63 4.28 -41.16
N VAL A 205 -17.35 4.76 -40.14
CA VAL A 205 -17.44 4.12 -38.82
C VAL A 205 -18.78 3.39 -38.67
N LEU A 206 -18.74 2.06 -38.66
CA LEU A 206 -19.88 1.20 -38.37
C LEU A 206 -20.04 1.06 -36.85
N SER A 207 -21.21 1.41 -36.31
CA SER A 207 -21.50 1.36 -34.87
C SER A 207 -22.68 0.45 -34.56
N PHE A 208 -22.57 -0.40 -33.54
CA PHE A 208 -23.64 -1.29 -33.09
C PHE A 208 -23.51 -1.68 -31.61
N MET A 209 -24.60 -2.15 -31.02
CA MET A 209 -24.58 -2.85 -29.72
C MET A 209 -24.50 -4.37 -29.95
N VAL A 210 -23.88 -5.09 -29.00
CA VAL A 210 -23.87 -6.56 -28.93
C VAL A 210 -24.09 -7.04 -27.49
N ASP A 211 -25.00 -7.99 -27.31
CA ASP A 211 -25.32 -8.62 -26.02
C ASP A 211 -24.45 -9.85 -25.71
N LYS A 212 -24.55 -10.40 -24.50
CA LYS A 212 -23.74 -11.56 -24.07
C LYS A 212 -24.04 -12.78 -24.93
N LEU A 213 -23.05 -13.39 -25.57
CA LEU A 213 -23.19 -14.48 -26.54
C LEU A 213 -24.08 -14.16 -27.76
N GLU A 214 -24.45 -12.90 -27.95
CA GLU A 214 -24.81 -12.39 -29.27
C GLU A 214 -23.52 -12.18 -30.06
N ALA A 215 -23.58 -12.42 -31.36
CA ALA A 215 -22.53 -12.22 -32.32
C ALA A 215 -23.06 -11.33 -33.47
N VAL A 216 -22.24 -10.37 -33.88
CA VAL A 216 -22.44 -9.59 -35.10
C VAL A 216 -21.36 -10.01 -36.08
N HIS A 217 -21.77 -10.54 -37.24
CA HIS A 217 -20.89 -11.02 -38.31
C HIS A 217 -21.01 -10.12 -39.53
N ILE A 218 -19.86 -9.71 -40.07
CA ILE A 218 -19.74 -8.73 -41.15
C ILE A 218 -18.74 -9.24 -42.19
N GLN A 219 -19.12 -9.13 -43.45
CA GLN A 219 -18.31 -9.51 -44.62
C GLN A 219 -18.05 -8.30 -45.52
N GLY A 220 -16.92 -8.31 -46.21
CA GLY A 220 -16.64 -7.40 -47.32
C GLY A 220 -17.73 -7.52 -48.40
N ARG A 221 -18.11 -6.39 -48.99
CA ARG A 221 -19.21 -6.28 -49.98
C ARG A 221 -19.04 -7.24 -51.17
N ASP A 222 -17.79 -7.50 -51.55
CA ASP A 222 -17.39 -8.56 -52.46
C ASP A 222 -15.91 -8.92 -52.20
N ARG A 223 -15.40 -9.97 -52.86
CA ARG A 223 -14.04 -10.48 -52.70
C ARG A 223 -12.89 -9.51 -53.01
N SER A 224 -13.16 -8.34 -53.58
CA SER A 224 -12.14 -7.29 -53.79
C SER A 224 -11.87 -6.46 -52.53
N GLN A 225 -12.71 -6.59 -51.49
CA GLN A 225 -12.58 -5.82 -50.26
C GLN A 225 -11.72 -6.60 -49.25
N ASP A 226 -10.54 -6.08 -48.94
CA ASP A 226 -9.75 -6.49 -47.78
C ASP A 226 -10.18 -5.64 -46.57
N LEU A 227 -10.47 -6.29 -45.44
CA LEU A 227 -10.85 -5.63 -44.18
C LEU A 227 -9.68 -5.55 -43.20
N THR A 228 -8.49 -6.01 -43.58
CA THR A 228 -7.24 -5.82 -42.85
C THR A 228 -7.04 -4.34 -42.50
N GLY A 229 -6.69 -4.08 -41.24
CA GLY A 229 -6.49 -2.72 -40.74
C GLY A 229 -7.75 -2.05 -40.22
N SER A 230 -8.93 -2.68 -40.33
CA SER A 230 -10.16 -2.14 -39.74
C SER A 230 -10.07 -2.18 -38.21
N ILE A 231 -10.32 -1.05 -37.56
CA ILE A 231 -10.08 -0.87 -36.12
C ILE A 231 -11.39 -1.06 -35.35
N VAL A 232 -11.43 -2.04 -34.44
CA VAL A 232 -12.57 -2.31 -33.54
C VAL A 232 -12.28 -1.69 -32.17
N GLN A 233 -13.19 -0.88 -31.65
CA GLN A 233 -13.15 -0.27 -30.32
C GLN A 233 -14.47 -0.52 -29.59
N THR A 234 -14.41 -0.82 -28.28
CA THR A 234 -15.59 -1.13 -27.46
C THR A 234 -15.52 -0.49 -26.07
N ASN A 235 -16.66 -0.46 -25.37
CA ASN A 235 -16.74 -0.03 -23.95
C ASN A 235 -16.66 -1.18 -22.94
N LYS A 236 -16.67 -2.44 -23.43
CA LYS A 236 -16.67 -3.69 -22.66
C LYS A 236 -15.82 -4.74 -23.35
N LEU A 237 -15.44 -5.79 -22.63
CA LEU A 237 -14.74 -6.92 -23.22
C LEU A 237 -15.59 -7.59 -24.31
N VAL A 238 -14.95 -7.91 -25.43
CA VAL A 238 -15.55 -8.66 -26.54
C VAL A 238 -14.60 -9.76 -27.01
N SER A 239 -15.15 -10.76 -27.68
CA SER A 239 -14.38 -11.74 -28.43
C SER A 239 -14.44 -11.38 -29.91
N VAL A 240 -13.28 -11.25 -30.58
CA VAL A 240 -13.18 -10.80 -31.97
C VAL A 240 -12.51 -11.87 -32.82
N PHE A 241 -13.12 -12.16 -33.96
CA PHE A 241 -12.68 -13.13 -34.95
C PHE A 241 -12.44 -12.45 -36.29
N SER A 242 -11.45 -12.91 -37.06
CA SER A 242 -11.26 -12.47 -38.45
C SER A 242 -10.76 -13.58 -39.37
N GLY A 243 -11.01 -13.43 -40.66
CA GLY A 243 -10.55 -14.35 -41.70
C GLY A 243 -11.29 -14.14 -43.03
N ASN A 244 -11.63 -15.24 -43.70
CA ASN A 244 -12.32 -15.24 -45.00
C ASN A 244 -13.32 -16.41 -45.09
N GLU A 245 -14.41 -16.21 -45.85
CA GLU A 245 -15.38 -17.27 -46.16
C GLU A 245 -14.72 -18.42 -46.97
N CYS A 246 -13.83 -18.05 -47.90
CA CYS A 246 -12.87 -18.96 -48.54
C CYS A 246 -11.66 -18.20 -49.09
N VAL A 247 -10.46 -18.73 -48.82
CA VAL A 247 -9.18 -18.36 -49.46
C VAL A 247 -8.79 -19.49 -50.40
N ARG A 248 -8.19 -19.17 -51.55
CA ARG A 248 -7.81 -20.19 -52.55
C ARG A 248 -6.56 -19.82 -53.31
N GLN A 249 -5.64 -20.77 -53.42
CA GLN A 249 -4.41 -20.62 -54.21
C GLN A 249 -4.50 -21.39 -55.54
N SER A 250 -3.62 -21.08 -56.49
CA SER A 250 -3.63 -21.68 -57.83
C SER A 250 -3.22 -23.16 -57.79
N GLY A 251 -4.21 -24.05 -57.69
CA GLY A 251 -4.03 -25.50 -57.53
C GLY A 251 -4.57 -26.05 -56.20
N SER A 252 -5.14 -25.19 -55.36
CA SER A 252 -5.66 -25.46 -54.03
C SER A 252 -7.21 -25.57 -54.01
N ALA A 253 -7.77 -26.02 -52.89
CA ALA A 253 -9.19 -26.09 -52.53
C ALA A 253 -9.80 -24.70 -52.23
N CYS A 254 -10.78 -24.59 -51.32
CA CYS A 254 -11.51 -23.34 -51.05
C CYS A 254 -11.71 -23.15 -49.55
N ASP A 255 -10.61 -22.99 -48.84
CA ASP A 255 -10.53 -23.15 -47.39
C ASP A 255 -11.07 -21.93 -46.66
N THR A 256 -12.01 -22.17 -45.74
CA THR A 256 -12.34 -21.22 -44.67
C THR A 256 -11.09 -20.93 -43.86
N VAL A 257 -10.96 -19.69 -43.43
CA VAL A 257 -9.88 -19.26 -42.55
C VAL A 257 -10.49 -18.46 -41.41
N THR A 258 -10.11 -18.78 -40.17
CA THR A 258 -10.65 -18.09 -39.00
C THR A 258 -9.66 -18.12 -37.82
N GLU A 259 -9.37 -16.97 -37.23
CA GLU A 259 -8.55 -16.84 -36.02
C GLU A 259 -9.26 -15.99 -34.96
N GLN A 260 -9.08 -16.34 -33.68
CA GLN A 260 -9.53 -15.51 -32.57
C GLN A 260 -8.42 -14.52 -32.19
N LEU A 261 -8.61 -13.24 -32.54
CA LEU A 261 -7.58 -12.22 -32.37
C LEU A 261 -7.27 -11.96 -30.89
N VAL A 262 -6.00 -11.68 -30.58
CA VAL A 262 -5.63 -11.08 -29.29
C VAL A 262 -5.80 -9.55 -29.33
N PRO A 263 -6.28 -8.92 -28.24
CA PRO A 263 -6.46 -7.47 -28.19
C PRO A 263 -5.13 -6.72 -28.26
N VAL A 264 -5.16 -5.45 -28.66
CA VAL A 264 -3.98 -4.58 -28.80
C VAL A 264 -3.11 -4.55 -27.53
N LYS A 265 -3.72 -4.51 -26.35
CA LYS A 265 -3.01 -4.56 -25.04
C LYS A 265 -2.15 -5.81 -24.83
N SER A 266 -2.35 -6.84 -25.65
CA SER A 266 -1.67 -8.13 -25.58
C SER A 266 -0.62 -8.32 -26.67
N TRP A 267 -0.36 -7.32 -27.53
CA TRP A 267 0.60 -7.37 -28.64
C TRP A 267 2.06 -7.30 -28.15
N GLY A 268 3.02 -7.62 -29.03
CA GLY A 268 4.46 -7.68 -28.72
C GLY A 268 5.31 -6.96 -29.77
N GLN A 269 6.62 -6.81 -29.52
CA GLN A 269 7.53 -6.03 -30.37
C GLN A 269 8.49 -6.87 -31.23
N LYS A 270 8.46 -8.20 -31.07
CA LYS A 270 9.43 -9.12 -31.69
C LYS A 270 8.75 -10.40 -32.13
N HIS A 271 8.65 -10.63 -33.42
CA HIS A 271 8.04 -11.83 -33.98
C HIS A 271 9.11 -12.61 -34.75
N ILE A 272 9.29 -13.89 -34.41
CA ILE A 272 10.23 -14.78 -35.11
C ILE A 272 9.45 -15.56 -36.15
N TYR A 273 9.80 -15.37 -37.42
CA TYR A 273 9.21 -16.12 -38.53
C TYR A 273 10.09 -17.31 -38.92
N THR A 274 9.44 -18.37 -39.39
CA THR A 274 10.09 -19.64 -39.73
C THR A 274 9.44 -20.28 -40.95
N ALA A 275 10.22 -20.54 -41.99
CA ALA A 275 9.95 -21.60 -42.95
C ALA A 275 10.21 -22.95 -42.27
N ALA A 276 9.31 -23.92 -42.45
CA ALA A 276 9.44 -25.22 -41.79
C ALA A 276 10.56 -26.08 -42.42
N ARG A 277 10.86 -25.85 -43.71
CA ARG A 277 12.02 -26.27 -44.50
C ARG A 277 12.44 -25.17 -45.49
N ASP A 278 13.62 -25.28 -46.07
CA ASP A 278 14.19 -24.27 -46.99
C ASP A 278 13.35 -24.01 -48.26
N ASP A 279 12.52 -24.98 -48.69
CA ASP A 279 11.62 -24.90 -49.85
C ASP A 279 10.16 -24.50 -49.49
N ASP A 280 9.91 -24.09 -48.24
CA ASP A 280 8.56 -23.73 -47.76
C ASP A 280 8.28 -22.23 -47.92
N GLY A 281 7.04 -21.91 -48.28
CA GLY A 281 6.60 -20.56 -48.65
C GLY A 281 5.52 -20.05 -47.71
N ASN A 282 5.78 -18.88 -47.11
CA ASN A 282 4.86 -18.17 -46.22
C ASN A 282 4.73 -16.70 -46.64
N ASN A 283 3.50 -16.19 -46.61
CA ASN A 283 3.23 -14.75 -46.64
C ASN A 283 2.99 -14.26 -45.22
N TYR A 284 3.37 -13.03 -44.91
CA TYR A 284 3.18 -12.43 -43.60
C TYR A 284 2.53 -11.06 -43.72
N LYS A 285 1.62 -10.77 -42.78
CA LYS A 285 1.06 -9.42 -42.54
C LYS A 285 1.49 -8.95 -41.16
N VAL A 286 1.98 -7.72 -41.05
CA VAL A 286 2.34 -7.06 -39.78
C VAL A 286 1.54 -5.77 -39.68
N VAL A 287 0.60 -5.71 -38.73
CA VAL A 287 -0.33 -4.58 -38.56
C VAL A 287 0.06 -3.69 -37.38
N ALA A 288 -0.19 -2.39 -37.50
CA ALA A 288 0.02 -1.39 -36.45
C ALA A 288 -1.29 -0.84 -35.89
N TYR A 289 -1.29 -0.48 -34.61
CA TYR A 289 -2.37 0.29 -33.96
C TYR A 289 -1.90 1.66 -33.45
N LEU A 290 -0.60 1.81 -33.16
CA LEU A 290 -0.05 3.05 -32.64
C LEU A 290 0.61 3.85 -33.77
N SER A 291 0.26 5.13 -33.88
CA SER A 291 0.83 6.07 -34.86
C SER A 291 2.36 6.09 -34.82
N GLY A 292 3.03 6.17 -35.96
CA GLY A 292 4.49 6.12 -36.07
C GLY A 292 5.10 4.84 -35.49
N THR A 293 4.57 3.67 -35.90
CA THR A 293 5.19 2.36 -35.61
C THR A 293 6.18 2.01 -36.70
N ILE A 294 7.47 1.95 -36.35
CA ILE A 294 8.53 1.54 -37.28
C ILE A 294 8.70 0.02 -37.18
N VAL A 295 8.62 -0.68 -38.30
CA VAL A 295 8.82 -2.14 -38.42
C VAL A 295 10.07 -2.41 -39.25
N THR A 296 11.04 -3.07 -38.62
CA THR A 296 12.30 -3.53 -39.21
C THR A 296 12.19 -5.01 -39.57
N ILE A 297 12.45 -5.34 -40.85
CA ILE A 297 12.37 -6.70 -41.39
C ILE A 297 13.70 -7.05 -42.09
N PRO A 298 14.32 -8.22 -41.85
CA PRO A 298 15.62 -8.56 -42.39
C PRO A 298 15.69 -8.45 -43.93
N GLY A 299 16.58 -7.59 -44.43
CA GLY A 299 16.78 -7.38 -45.87
C GLY A 299 15.79 -6.42 -46.54
N ILE A 300 14.81 -5.88 -45.81
CA ILE A 300 13.86 -4.86 -46.27
C ILE A 300 14.18 -3.53 -45.59
N GLN A 301 13.89 -2.41 -46.25
CA GLN A 301 13.97 -1.08 -45.62
C GLN A 301 12.91 -0.95 -44.51
N ASP A 302 13.23 -0.25 -43.42
CA ASP A 302 12.28 0.02 -42.33
C ASP A 302 10.96 0.61 -42.86
N GLN A 303 9.84 0.04 -42.42
CA GLN A 303 8.49 0.48 -42.76
C GLN A 303 7.95 1.36 -41.64
N SER A 304 7.39 2.53 -41.94
CA SER A 304 6.63 3.33 -40.97
C SER A 304 5.15 3.08 -41.20
N LEU A 305 4.42 2.71 -40.14
CA LEU A 305 3.01 2.36 -40.18
C LEU A 305 2.21 3.21 -39.16
N GLU A 306 1.09 3.76 -39.63
CA GLU A 306 0.07 4.46 -38.85
C GLU A 306 -1.05 3.49 -38.37
N PRO A 307 -2.03 3.92 -37.55
CA PRO A 307 -3.07 3.03 -37.01
C PRO A 307 -3.91 2.39 -38.12
N GLY A 308 -3.95 1.06 -38.16
CA GLY A 308 -4.63 0.29 -39.21
C GLY A 308 -3.81 0.11 -40.48
N GLU A 309 -2.64 0.76 -40.63
CA GLU A 309 -1.71 0.43 -41.70
C GLU A 309 -0.96 -0.88 -41.40
N PHE A 310 -0.50 -1.53 -42.47
CA PHE A 310 0.17 -2.81 -42.38
C PHE A 310 1.24 -2.99 -43.46
N TRP A 311 2.27 -3.75 -43.13
CA TRP A 311 3.18 -4.31 -44.11
C TRP A 311 2.71 -5.72 -44.50
N GLU A 312 2.87 -6.08 -45.78
CA GLU A 312 2.58 -7.40 -46.32
C GLU A 312 3.73 -7.87 -47.24
N GLY A 313 4.11 -9.15 -47.14
CA GLY A 313 5.03 -9.76 -48.09
C GLY A 313 5.40 -11.20 -47.79
N SER A 314 5.96 -11.89 -48.80
CA SER A 314 6.53 -13.23 -48.65
C SER A 314 7.91 -13.16 -47.99
N LEU A 315 8.16 -14.01 -46.99
CA LEU A 315 9.47 -14.14 -46.34
C LEU A 315 9.97 -15.59 -46.46
N SER A 316 11.22 -15.75 -46.88
CA SER A 316 11.88 -17.05 -47.07
C SER A 316 12.84 -17.37 -45.92
N GLY A 317 12.94 -18.65 -45.53
CA GLY A 317 13.79 -19.08 -44.42
C GLY A 317 13.25 -18.61 -43.07
N SER A 318 14.14 -18.26 -42.13
CA SER A 318 13.76 -17.77 -40.80
C SER A 318 14.40 -16.42 -40.50
N GLY A 319 13.86 -15.71 -39.51
CA GLY A 319 14.40 -14.43 -39.07
C GLY A 319 13.55 -13.77 -37.98
N LEU A 320 13.97 -12.58 -37.56
CA LEU A 320 13.30 -11.75 -36.55
C LEU A 320 12.76 -10.48 -37.20
N VAL A 321 11.44 -10.29 -37.14
CA VAL A 321 10.80 -8.97 -37.33
C VAL A 321 10.77 -8.27 -35.98
N SER A 322 11.17 -7.00 -35.95
CA SER A 322 11.13 -6.17 -34.73
C SER A 322 10.49 -4.82 -34.99
N SER A 323 9.69 -4.33 -34.04
CA SER A 323 8.92 -3.10 -34.16
C SER A 323 9.16 -2.12 -33.00
N SER A 324 9.14 -0.81 -33.30
CA SER A 324 9.39 0.25 -32.30
C SER A 324 8.25 0.41 -31.29
N LYS A 325 7.09 -0.18 -31.57
CA LYS A 325 5.86 -0.20 -30.76
C LYS A 325 5.16 -1.55 -30.99
N PRO A 326 4.33 -2.06 -30.05
CA PRO A 326 3.70 -3.37 -30.21
C PRO A 326 2.90 -3.53 -31.50
N THR A 327 3.07 -4.70 -32.13
CA THR A 327 2.47 -5.11 -33.40
C THR A 327 1.80 -6.47 -33.28
N LEU A 328 0.93 -6.79 -34.23
CA LEU A 328 0.42 -8.13 -34.47
C LEU A 328 0.94 -8.64 -35.82
N MET A 329 1.47 -9.87 -35.82
CA MET A 329 1.99 -10.53 -37.02
C MET A 329 1.21 -11.81 -37.27
N MET A 330 0.70 -11.96 -38.49
CA MET A 330 -0.01 -13.16 -38.96
C MET A 330 0.80 -13.83 -40.07
N GLN A 331 0.79 -15.16 -40.09
CA GLN A 331 1.39 -16.00 -41.13
C GLN A 331 0.30 -16.66 -41.96
N GLN A 332 0.37 -16.52 -43.29
CA GLN A 332 -0.41 -17.32 -44.23
C GLN A 332 0.49 -18.38 -44.86
N LEU A 333 0.12 -19.64 -44.70
CA LEU A 333 0.83 -20.76 -45.32
C LEU A 333 0.53 -20.81 -46.83
N ALA A 334 1.55 -21.04 -47.66
CA ALA A 334 1.38 -21.05 -49.12
C ALA A 334 2.01 -22.27 -49.81
N SER A 335 3.17 -22.74 -49.36
CA SER A 335 3.74 -23.99 -49.86
C SER A 335 4.53 -24.77 -48.81
N VAL A 336 4.39 -26.10 -48.84
CA VAL A 336 5.11 -27.03 -47.96
C VAL A 336 5.76 -28.13 -48.81
N ASN A 337 7.04 -28.40 -48.56
CA ASN A 337 7.92 -29.25 -49.37
C ASN A 337 7.89 -28.89 -50.87
N GLY A 338 7.94 -27.59 -51.19
CA GLY A 338 7.93 -27.09 -52.57
C GLY A 338 6.63 -27.34 -53.35
N ARG A 339 5.53 -27.68 -52.66
CA ARG A 339 4.18 -27.80 -53.24
C ARG A 339 3.28 -26.72 -52.70
N THR A 340 2.48 -26.09 -53.55
CA THR A 340 1.32 -25.31 -53.10
C THR A 340 0.46 -26.19 -52.21
N VAL A 341 0.12 -25.69 -51.03
CA VAL A 341 -0.86 -26.30 -50.11
C VAL A 341 -2.06 -25.37 -49.98
N ASP A 342 -3.05 -25.83 -49.24
CA ASP A 342 -4.19 -25.01 -48.88
C ASP A 342 -3.83 -23.97 -47.81
N PRO A 343 -4.44 -22.77 -47.86
CA PRO A 343 -4.08 -21.66 -46.97
C PRO A 343 -4.66 -21.83 -45.57
N SER A 344 -3.80 -22.01 -44.57
CA SER A 344 -4.12 -21.68 -43.17
C SER A 344 -3.54 -20.31 -42.78
N PHE A 345 -4.08 -19.67 -41.74
CA PHE A 345 -3.66 -18.36 -41.25
C PHE A 345 -3.47 -18.39 -39.74
N ILE A 346 -2.26 -18.07 -39.28
CA ILE A 346 -1.79 -18.37 -37.93
C ILE A 346 -1.30 -17.09 -37.27
N GLN A 347 -1.75 -16.80 -36.05
CA GLN A 347 -1.18 -15.72 -35.25
C GLN A 347 0.25 -16.07 -34.78
N VAL A 348 1.26 -15.30 -35.24
CA VAL A 348 2.67 -15.55 -34.92
C VAL A 348 3.00 -15.04 -33.51
N PRO A 349 3.32 -15.92 -32.54
CA PRO A 349 3.60 -15.49 -31.17
C PRO A 349 4.85 -14.58 -31.11
N ALA A 350 4.75 -13.48 -30.35
CA ALA A 350 5.88 -12.59 -30.10
C ALA A 350 6.80 -13.14 -28.99
N GLU A 351 8.06 -12.70 -28.85
CA GLU A 351 8.97 -13.12 -27.76
C GLU A 351 8.30 -12.96 -26.37
N GLU A 352 7.44 -11.94 -26.23
CA GLU A 352 6.67 -11.66 -25.02
C GLU A 352 5.60 -12.71 -24.68
N HIS A 353 5.19 -13.55 -25.65
CA HIS A 353 4.19 -14.62 -25.54
C HIS A 353 4.79 -16.01 -25.28
N PHE A 354 6.12 -16.15 -25.26
CA PHE A 354 6.76 -17.46 -25.14
C PHE A 354 6.49 -18.05 -23.74
N GLY A 355 6.41 -19.37 -23.64
CA GLY A 355 6.03 -20.10 -22.42
C GLY A 355 6.77 -21.43 -22.25
N PHE A 356 6.50 -22.12 -21.15
CA PHE A 356 7.28 -23.31 -20.76
C PHE A 356 6.57 -24.64 -21.04
N VAL A 357 5.23 -24.69 -21.11
CA VAL A 357 4.47 -25.94 -21.37
C VAL A 357 3.24 -25.65 -22.22
N PHE A 358 3.23 -26.09 -23.47
CA PHE A 358 2.09 -25.97 -24.38
C PHE A 358 1.45 -27.34 -24.61
N GLY A 359 0.16 -27.45 -24.28
CA GLY A 359 -0.65 -28.64 -24.48
C GLY A 359 -1.68 -28.38 -25.57
N PHE A 360 -1.58 -29.14 -26.64
CA PHE A 360 -2.38 -28.99 -27.84
C PHE A 360 -2.80 -30.35 -28.38
N THR A 361 -3.67 -30.32 -29.37
CA THR A 361 -4.18 -31.49 -30.09
C THR A 361 -3.86 -31.34 -31.57
N THR A 362 -3.83 -32.44 -32.30
CA THR A 362 -4.02 -32.47 -33.75
C THR A 362 -5.47 -32.83 -34.07
N PRO A 363 -6.04 -32.38 -35.21
CA PRO A 363 -7.40 -32.70 -35.60
C PRO A 363 -7.56 -34.18 -36.05
N PRO A 364 -8.81 -34.69 -36.14
CA PRO A 364 -9.11 -35.99 -36.75
C PRO A 364 -8.72 -36.06 -38.24
N HIS A 365 -8.90 -37.24 -38.85
CA HIS A 365 -8.67 -37.41 -40.28
C HIS A 365 -9.57 -36.54 -41.17
N SER A 366 -9.14 -36.37 -42.42
CA SER A 366 -9.84 -35.73 -43.52
C SER A 366 -10.15 -36.74 -44.63
N GLY A 367 -11.36 -36.72 -45.17
CA GLY A 367 -11.76 -37.54 -46.33
C GLY A 367 -11.72 -39.07 -46.15
N GLY A 368 -11.82 -39.79 -47.27
CA GLY A 368 -11.78 -41.27 -47.33
C GLY A 368 -10.42 -41.81 -47.77
N ASP A 369 -10.00 -42.94 -47.17
CA ASP A 369 -8.77 -43.72 -47.49
C ASP A 369 -7.39 -43.01 -47.32
N SER A 370 -7.31 -41.77 -46.83
CA SER A 370 -6.04 -41.02 -46.75
C SER A 370 -5.11 -41.39 -45.57
N GLY A 371 -5.68 -41.92 -44.48
CA GLY A 371 -4.97 -42.10 -43.21
C GLY A 371 -4.71 -40.82 -42.40
N GLY A 372 -5.33 -39.69 -42.77
CA GLY A 372 -5.32 -38.42 -42.02
C GLY A 372 -4.09 -37.52 -42.22
N TYR A 373 -4.17 -36.27 -41.76
CA TYR A 373 -3.16 -35.22 -41.97
C TYR A 373 -1.71 -35.63 -41.65
N PHE A 374 -0.77 -35.05 -42.40
CA PHE A 374 0.61 -34.96 -41.96
C PHE A 374 0.73 -33.80 -40.98
N ASN A 375 0.86 -34.13 -39.69
CA ASN A 375 0.91 -33.17 -38.59
C ASN A 375 2.35 -32.73 -38.28
N PHE A 376 2.53 -31.47 -37.93
CA PHE A 376 3.81 -30.88 -37.57
C PHE A 376 3.66 -29.86 -36.43
N ILE A 377 4.77 -29.61 -35.75
CA ILE A 377 4.96 -28.41 -34.94
C ILE A 377 6.24 -27.71 -35.33
N ASN A 378 6.24 -26.38 -35.27
CA ASN A 378 7.44 -25.58 -35.26
C ASN A 378 7.66 -25.02 -33.84
N ILE A 379 8.79 -25.34 -33.22
CA ILE A 379 9.17 -24.88 -31.88
C ILE A 379 10.31 -23.87 -32.01
N ILE A 380 10.13 -22.68 -31.43
CA ILE A 380 11.13 -21.61 -31.43
C ILE A 380 11.67 -21.45 -30.01
N VAL A 381 12.98 -21.63 -29.83
CA VAL A 381 13.65 -21.65 -28.50
C VAL A 381 15.08 -21.10 -28.62
N LYS A 382 15.70 -20.62 -27.53
CA LYS A 382 17.10 -20.18 -27.55
C LYS A 382 18.03 -21.39 -27.65
N ASN A 383 19.16 -21.24 -28.34
CA ASN A 383 20.09 -22.34 -28.66
C ASN A 383 20.72 -22.99 -27.41
N ASP A 384 20.93 -22.21 -26.35
CA ASP A 384 21.36 -22.67 -25.03
C ASP A 384 20.30 -23.55 -24.31
N SER A 385 19.06 -23.52 -24.80
CA SER A 385 17.85 -24.07 -24.18
C SER A 385 17.22 -25.19 -25.01
N ARG A 386 18.04 -25.84 -25.85
CA ARG A 386 17.69 -26.87 -26.84
C ARG A 386 17.54 -28.28 -26.25
N GLU A 387 18.52 -28.70 -25.45
CA GLU A 387 18.57 -30.07 -24.90
C GLU A 387 17.45 -30.35 -23.88
N THR A 388 16.76 -29.29 -23.45
CA THR A 388 15.78 -29.26 -22.38
C THR A 388 14.34 -29.28 -22.89
N VAL A 389 14.14 -29.19 -24.22
CA VAL A 389 12.82 -29.26 -24.88
C VAL A 389 12.38 -30.70 -25.14
N TYR A 390 11.23 -31.06 -24.59
CA TYR A 390 10.66 -32.39 -24.60
C TYR A 390 9.26 -32.37 -25.24
N LEU A 391 8.87 -33.47 -25.88
CA LEU A 391 7.54 -33.73 -26.43
C LEU A 391 6.94 -34.95 -25.71
N ASN A 392 5.77 -34.80 -25.09
CA ASN A 392 5.11 -35.82 -24.25
C ASN A 392 6.06 -36.44 -23.21
N SER A 393 6.88 -35.61 -22.56
CA SER A 393 7.91 -36.02 -21.58
C SER A 393 9.05 -36.89 -22.14
N PHE A 394 9.29 -36.87 -23.46
CA PHE A 394 10.47 -37.46 -24.11
C PHE A 394 11.31 -36.38 -24.82
N PRO A 395 12.66 -36.42 -24.78
CA PRO A 395 13.49 -35.41 -25.45
C PRO A 395 13.37 -35.51 -26.97
N ILE A 396 13.38 -34.36 -27.66
CA ILE A 396 13.16 -34.26 -29.11
C ILE A 396 14.44 -34.64 -29.88
N ASN A 397 14.69 -35.95 -29.98
CA ASN A 397 15.88 -36.53 -30.59
C ASN A 397 15.50 -37.67 -31.56
N GLY A 398 15.45 -37.38 -32.87
CA GLY A 398 15.15 -38.40 -33.89
C GLY A 398 15.11 -37.87 -35.33
N THR A 399 15.04 -38.80 -36.29
CA THR A 399 15.06 -38.53 -37.76
C THR A 399 13.89 -37.69 -38.29
N ASN A 400 12.88 -37.45 -37.46
CA ASN A 400 11.64 -36.76 -37.82
C ASN A 400 11.64 -35.29 -37.36
N THR A 401 12.79 -34.78 -36.90
CA THR A 401 13.01 -33.38 -36.54
C THR A 401 13.97 -32.73 -37.53
N HIS A 402 13.64 -31.52 -37.99
CA HIS A 402 14.54 -30.63 -38.71
C HIS A 402 14.87 -29.44 -37.81
N GLU A 403 16.14 -29.08 -37.73
CA GLU A 403 16.66 -28.08 -36.79
C GLU A 403 17.48 -27.04 -37.55
N SER A 404 17.18 -25.76 -37.33
CA SER A 404 17.78 -24.63 -38.06
C SER A 404 18.01 -23.45 -37.14
N ASN A 405 19.12 -22.73 -37.33
CA ASN A 405 19.39 -21.47 -36.63
C ASN A 405 18.52 -20.35 -37.22
N VAL A 406 18.05 -19.42 -36.38
CA VAL A 406 17.36 -18.20 -36.80
C VAL A 406 18.42 -17.09 -37.01
N PRO A 407 18.71 -16.66 -38.26
CA PRO A 407 19.80 -15.74 -38.59
C PRO A 407 19.80 -14.47 -37.74
N HIS A 408 21.00 -14.02 -37.35
CA HIS A 408 21.25 -12.82 -36.55
C HIS A 408 20.63 -12.82 -35.13
N THR A 409 20.14 -13.97 -34.64
CA THR A 409 19.64 -14.14 -33.27
C THR A 409 20.38 -15.28 -32.53
N ASN A 410 20.02 -15.54 -31.28
CA ASN A 410 20.41 -16.75 -30.56
C ASN A 410 19.30 -17.83 -30.53
N TYR A 411 18.29 -17.72 -31.40
CA TYR A 411 17.19 -18.68 -31.50
C TYR A 411 17.47 -19.77 -32.53
N ILE A 412 16.82 -20.91 -32.29
CA ILE A 412 16.70 -22.03 -33.23
C ILE A 412 15.22 -22.36 -33.46
N SER A 413 14.95 -22.99 -34.60
CA SER A 413 13.65 -23.47 -35.05
C SER A 413 13.71 -24.99 -35.20
N LEU A 414 12.86 -25.70 -34.46
CA LEU A 414 12.68 -27.15 -34.50
C LEU A 414 11.35 -27.49 -35.18
N THR A 415 11.41 -27.95 -36.44
CA THR A 415 10.24 -28.51 -37.11
C THR A 415 10.16 -30.00 -36.80
N VAL A 416 9.18 -30.43 -36.00
CA VAL A 416 8.99 -31.83 -35.61
C VAL A 416 7.75 -32.40 -36.31
N GLN A 417 7.92 -33.51 -37.03
CA GLN A 417 6.78 -34.24 -37.60
C GLN A 417 6.13 -35.14 -36.54
N LEU A 418 4.84 -34.94 -36.31
CA LEU A 418 4.02 -35.72 -35.39
C LEU A 418 3.37 -36.93 -36.12
N PRO A 419 2.84 -37.93 -35.37
CA PRO A 419 1.99 -38.98 -35.91
C PRO A 419 0.80 -38.44 -36.73
N LYS A 420 0.34 -39.21 -37.72
CA LYS A 420 -0.86 -38.88 -38.52
C LYS A 420 -2.15 -38.99 -37.69
N GLY A 421 -3.12 -38.12 -37.99
CA GLY A 421 -4.45 -38.12 -37.36
C GLY A 421 -4.51 -37.40 -36.01
N GLU A 422 -5.52 -37.71 -35.20
CA GLU A 422 -5.75 -37.06 -33.90
C GLU A 422 -4.86 -37.63 -32.80
N GLY A 423 -4.29 -36.74 -32.00
CA GLY A 423 -3.54 -37.04 -30.78
C GLY A 423 -3.32 -35.77 -29.96
N VAL A 424 -3.01 -35.93 -28.67
CA VAL A 424 -2.63 -34.82 -27.79
C VAL A 424 -1.15 -34.85 -27.45
N TYR A 425 -0.59 -33.66 -27.42
CA TYR A 425 0.83 -33.41 -27.40
C TYR A 425 1.12 -32.25 -26.44
N TYR A 426 2.10 -32.48 -25.57
CA TYR A 426 2.65 -31.50 -24.66
C TYR A 426 4.09 -31.23 -25.07
N VAL A 427 4.38 -30.02 -25.54
CA VAL A 427 5.77 -29.52 -25.63
C VAL A 427 6.10 -28.91 -24.29
N GLU A 428 7.08 -29.50 -23.60
CA GLU A 428 7.55 -29.05 -22.30
C GLU A 428 9.00 -28.57 -22.38
N GLN A 429 9.27 -27.44 -21.75
CA GLN A 429 10.59 -27.03 -21.34
C GLN A 429 10.85 -27.65 -19.95
N THR A 430 11.91 -28.46 -19.81
CA THR A 430 12.11 -29.32 -18.63
C THR A 430 13.14 -28.82 -17.63
N ASP A 431 14.05 -27.93 -18.05
CA ASP A 431 15.03 -27.29 -17.18
C ASP A 431 14.51 -25.93 -16.69
N PRO A 432 14.46 -25.67 -15.37
CA PRO A 432 14.14 -24.39 -14.75
C PRO A 432 14.82 -23.13 -15.35
N TYR A 433 16.07 -23.18 -15.84
CA TYR A 433 16.76 -22.02 -16.42
C TYR A 433 16.28 -21.69 -17.84
N SER A 434 15.91 -22.74 -18.57
CA SER A 434 15.97 -22.74 -20.02
C SER A 434 14.88 -21.85 -20.62
N SER A 435 15.21 -21.14 -21.69
CA SER A 435 14.38 -20.06 -22.23
C SER A 435 12.95 -20.53 -22.50
N PRO A 436 11.93 -19.71 -22.21
CA PRO A 436 10.59 -19.99 -22.70
C PRO A 436 10.62 -20.10 -24.23
N LEU A 437 9.72 -20.93 -24.76
CA LEU A 437 9.63 -21.29 -26.17
C LEU A 437 8.28 -20.88 -26.77
N SER A 438 8.18 -20.89 -28.08
CA SER A 438 6.91 -20.78 -28.82
C SER A 438 6.66 -22.08 -29.58
N VAL A 439 5.38 -22.42 -29.79
CA VAL A 439 4.97 -23.61 -30.54
C VAL A 439 3.80 -23.25 -31.45
N ILE A 440 4.01 -23.38 -32.75
CA ILE A 440 2.96 -23.34 -33.78
C ILE A 440 2.63 -24.78 -34.19
N VAL A 441 1.34 -25.12 -34.24
CA VAL A 441 0.81 -26.40 -34.73
C VAL A 441 0.26 -26.19 -36.13
N TYR A 442 0.54 -27.10 -37.06
CA TYR A 442 -0.04 -27.07 -38.39
C TYR A 442 -0.01 -28.46 -39.02
N GLY A 443 -0.83 -28.69 -40.03
CA GLY A 443 -0.80 -29.95 -40.77
C GLY A 443 -1.59 -29.87 -42.06
N TYR A 444 -1.24 -30.74 -43.00
CA TYR A 444 -1.78 -30.70 -44.36
C TYR A 444 -2.08 -32.10 -44.91
N GLU A 445 -2.95 -32.15 -45.91
CA GLU A 445 -3.19 -33.32 -46.73
C GLU A 445 -3.10 -32.98 -48.24
N SER A 446 -3.82 -33.68 -49.11
CA SER A 446 -3.73 -33.45 -50.57
C SER A 446 -4.52 -32.24 -51.06
N TYR A 447 -5.57 -31.86 -50.30
CA TYR A 447 -6.56 -30.82 -50.62
C TYR A 447 -7.20 -30.29 -49.32
N GLU A 448 -6.38 -30.10 -48.27
CA GLU A 448 -6.80 -29.45 -47.02
C GLU A 448 -5.59 -29.09 -46.14
N THR A 449 -5.68 -28.04 -45.30
CA THR A 449 -4.60 -27.60 -44.39
C THR A 449 -5.12 -26.78 -43.21
N TYR A 450 -4.64 -27.05 -41.99
CA TYR A 450 -4.97 -26.30 -40.77
C TYR A 450 -3.73 -25.68 -40.10
N GLY A 451 -3.90 -24.67 -39.25
CA GLY A 451 -2.83 -24.26 -38.32
C GLY A 451 -3.21 -23.22 -37.27
N TYR A 452 -2.59 -23.29 -36.08
CA TYR A 452 -2.82 -22.39 -34.94
C TYR A 452 -1.64 -22.39 -33.96
N ALA A 453 -1.55 -21.36 -33.11
CA ALA A 453 -0.63 -21.38 -31.97
C ALA A 453 -1.05 -22.44 -30.92
N ALA A 454 -0.11 -23.25 -30.42
CA ALA A 454 -0.36 -24.20 -29.32
C ALA A 454 -0.61 -23.51 -27.95
N GLY A 455 -0.48 -22.19 -27.92
CA GLY A 455 -0.85 -21.32 -26.82
C GLY A 455 -0.01 -20.04 -26.79
N LEU A 456 -0.40 -19.11 -25.92
CA LEU A 456 0.22 -17.79 -25.78
C LEU A 456 0.35 -17.39 -24.30
N SER A 457 1.52 -16.96 -23.85
CA SER A 457 1.73 -16.36 -22.52
C SER A 457 1.34 -14.88 -22.53
N LEU A 458 0.05 -14.59 -22.40
CA LEU A 458 -0.50 -13.25 -22.67
C LEU A 458 -0.23 -12.25 -21.52
N PRO A 459 -0.05 -10.94 -21.79
CA PRO A 459 0.43 -9.97 -20.80
C PRO A 459 -0.39 -9.80 -19.51
N SER A 460 -1.67 -10.18 -19.43
CA SER A 460 -2.37 -10.22 -18.13
C SER A 460 -1.93 -11.36 -17.19
N ASN A 461 -0.98 -12.20 -17.62
CA ASN A 461 -0.19 -13.09 -16.76
C ASN A 461 1.11 -12.44 -16.24
N LYS A 462 1.41 -11.19 -16.62
CA LYS A 462 2.49 -10.36 -16.06
C LYS A 462 1.87 -9.31 -15.11
N GLN A 463 2.49 -9.15 -13.93
CA GLN A 463 2.14 -8.15 -12.91
C GLN A 463 0.80 -8.31 -12.15
N VAL A 464 0.60 -9.46 -11.50
CA VAL A 464 0.14 -9.45 -10.09
C VAL A 464 1.00 -10.42 -9.29
N LEU A 465 1.75 -9.90 -8.31
CA LEU A 465 2.28 -10.73 -7.22
C LEU A 465 1.18 -10.88 -6.17
N SER A 466 0.79 -12.11 -5.83
CA SER A 466 -0.18 -12.35 -4.77
C SER A 466 0.55 -12.36 -3.43
N LEU A 467 0.54 -11.21 -2.76
CA LEU A 467 1.17 -10.99 -1.45
C LEU A 467 0.15 -11.27 -0.34
N LYS A 468 0.46 -12.18 0.59
CA LYS A 468 -0.47 -12.63 1.64
C LYS A 468 0.22 -12.84 3.01
N PRO A 469 -0.24 -12.19 4.09
CA PRO A 469 -1.16 -11.07 4.06
C PRO A 469 -0.54 -9.86 3.32
N TYR A 470 -1.39 -9.02 2.72
CA TYR A 470 -0.95 -7.76 2.11
C TYR A 470 -0.61 -6.70 3.17
N TYR A 471 -1.20 -6.84 4.36
CA TYR A 471 -0.97 -6.03 5.55
C TYR A 471 -0.10 -6.82 6.53
N LEU A 472 1.00 -6.23 7.01
CA LEU A 472 1.95 -6.82 7.96
C LEU A 472 1.99 -6.01 9.25
N ARG A 473 2.25 -6.66 10.38
CA ARG A 473 2.49 -6.00 11.68
C ARG A 473 3.89 -5.46 11.79
N GLU A 474 4.00 -4.26 12.38
CA GLU A 474 5.29 -3.63 12.69
C GLU A 474 6.18 -4.46 13.63
N LEU A 475 5.62 -5.33 14.47
CA LEU A 475 6.38 -6.23 15.35
C LEU A 475 7.14 -7.32 14.56
N GLY A 476 6.61 -7.73 13.40
CA GLY A 476 7.07 -8.88 12.63
C GLY A 476 6.63 -10.23 13.23
N GLY A 477 7.21 -11.32 12.72
CA GLY A 477 6.95 -12.70 13.17
C GLY A 477 5.83 -13.46 12.43
N GLU A 478 5.15 -12.80 11.49
CA GLU A 478 4.06 -13.38 10.68
C GLU A 478 4.59 -14.17 9.46
N LEU A 479 3.81 -15.13 8.97
CA LEU A 479 4.12 -15.85 7.72
C LEU A 479 3.72 -15.02 6.50
N PHE A 480 4.66 -14.23 6.00
CA PHE A 480 4.52 -13.55 4.72
C PHE A 480 4.69 -14.53 3.56
N THR A 481 3.64 -14.67 2.77
CA THR A 481 3.54 -15.55 1.60
C THR A 481 3.54 -14.70 0.33
N MET A 482 4.53 -14.91 -0.54
CA MET A 482 4.59 -14.30 -1.87
C MET A 482 4.38 -15.37 -2.94
N THR A 483 3.25 -15.31 -3.64
CA THR A 483 2.97 -16.13 -4.83
C THR A 483 3.27 -15.33 -6.10
N VAL A 484 4.07 -15.90 -7.00
CA VAL A 484 4.54 -15.28 -8.26
C VAL A 484 4.22 -16.18 -9.45
N PRO A 485 4.33 -15.70 -10.71
CA PRO A 485 4.03 -16.51 -11.90
C PRO A 485 4.87 -17.80 -12.05
N CYS A 486 6.15 -17.76 -11.63
CA CYS A 486 7.05 -18.92 -11.51
C CYS A 486 8.27 -18.58 -10.64
N LEU A 487 8.69 -19.48 -9.74
CA LEU A 487 9.90 -19.37 -8.90
C LEU A 487 11.07 -20.25 -9.39
N GLN A 488 11.18 -20.52 -10.69
CA GLN A 488 12.21 -21.46 -11.16
C GLN A 488 13.59 -20.81 -11.30
N THR A 489 14.41 -20.96 -10.25
CA THR A 489 15.86 -21.11 -10.37
C THR A 489 16.25 -22.58 -10.19
N ASN A 490 17.35 -22.95 -10.84
CA ASN A 490 17.97 -24.28 -10.85
C ASN A 490 19.03 -24.44 -9.74
N ALA A 491 19.15 -23.43 -8.88
CA ALA A 491 20.27 -23.20 -7.98
C ALA A 491 20.33 -24.20 -6.81
N ILE A 492 20.65 -25.46 -7.15
CA ILE A 492 20.95 -26.56 -6.23
C ILE A 492 19.68 -26.99 -5.44
N SER A 493 19.80 -28.01 -4.60
CA SER A 493 18.70 -28.66 -3.88
C SER A 493 18.17 -27.86 -2.67
N PHE A 494 18.04 -26.54 -2.80
CA PHE A 494 17.61 -25.67 -1.70
C PHE A 494 16.12 -25.34 -1.80
N GLN A 495 15.38 -25.69 -0.74
CA GLN A 495 14.10 -25.06 -0.43
C GLN A 495 14.28 -23.62 0.11
N GLU A 496 15.52 -23.18 0.31
CA GLU A 496 15.84 -21.93 0.98
C GLU A 496 15.81 -20.78 -0.03
N ALA A 497 14.88 -19.85 0.18
CA ALA A 497 14.81 -18.56 -0.49
C ALA A 497 15.34 -17.47 0.46
N GLN A 498 15.43 -16.23 0.00
CA GLN A 498 15.64 -15.08 0.90
C GLN A 498 14.61 -13.99 0.61
N CYS A 499 13.91 -13.52 1.64
CA CYS A 499 13.11 -12.30 1.54
C CYS A 499 13.90 -11.12 2.10
N LYS A 500 13.93 -10.01 1.35
CA LYS A 500 14.49 -8.74 1.77
C LYS A 500 13.35 -7.75 1.96
N PHE A 501 13.17 -7.28 3.19
CA PHE A 501 12.14 -6.31 3.56
C PHE A 501 12.81 -4.96 3.83
N SER A 502 12.31 -3.89 3.24
CA SER A 502 12.71 -2.53 3.64
C SER A 502 12.00 -2.18 4.96
N THR A 503 12.74 -2.04 6.06
CA THR A 503 12.15 -1.90 7.42
C THR A 503 12.13 -0.47 7.95
N GLY A 504 12.46 0.54 7.13
CA GLY A 504 12.57 1.94 7.60
C GLY A 504 13.79 2.22 8.49
N PHE A 505 14.63 1.22 8.76
CA PHE A 505 15.99 1.36 9.31
C PHE A 505 17.09 0.83 8.36
N GLY A 506 16.67 0.26 7.22
CA GLY A 506 17.52 -0.37 6.21
C GLY A 506 16.75 -1.52 5.53
N ASP A 507 17.44 -2.28 4.70
CA ASP A 507 16.93 -3.56 4.19
C ASP A 507 17.32 -4.69 5.15
N VAL A 508 16.35 -5.48 5.60
CA VAL A 508 16.57 -6.68 6.43
C VAL A 508 16.29 -7.92 5.60
N ILE A 509 17.30 -8.78 5.49
CA ILE A 509 17.20 -10.07 4.79
C ILE A 509 16.88 -11.16 5.82
N VAL A 510 15.88 -11.98 5.52
CA VAL A 510 15.47 -13.16 6.29
C VAL A 510 15.43 -14.39 5.38
N SER A 511 15.69 -15.58 5.93
CA SER A 511 15.46 -16.83 5.21
C SER A 511 13.98 -17.02 4.91
N GLY A 512 13.66 -17.38 3.67
CA GLY A 512 12.39 -17.93 3.24
C GLY A 512 12.47 -19.44 3.00
N GLU A 513 11.31 -20.08 2.97
CA GLU A 513 11.12 -21.44 2.49
C GLU A 513 10.21 -21.41 1.25
N ARG A 514 10.66 -22.04 0.17
CA ARG A 514 9.87 -22.27 -1.04
C ARG A 514 8.97 -23.47 -0.82
N THR A 515 7.67 -23.24 -0.70
CA THR A 515 6.68 -24.31 -0.44
C THR A 515 6.29 -25.06 -1.72
N ASP A 516 6.26 -24.36 -2.85
CA ASP A 516 5.92 -24.92 -4.16
C ASP A 516 6.59 -24.13 -5.29
N SER A 517 6.22 -24.38 -6.55
CA SER A 517 6.87 -23.74 -7.69
C SER A 517 6.48 -22.27 -7.91
N TYR A 518 5.45 -21.76 -7.25
CA TYR A 518 4.95 -20.38 -7.32
C TYR A 518 5.13 -19.60 -6.01
N THR A 519 5.17 -20.29 -4.86
CA THR A 519 5.07 -19.67 -3.53
C THR A 519 6.36 -19.73 -2.69
N VAL A 520 6.80 -18.57 -2.20
CA VAL A 520 7.78 -18.43 -1.10
C VAL A 520 7.06 -17.98 0.17
N VAL A 521 7.42 -18.56 1.30
CA VAL A 521 6.97 -18.17 2.64
C VAL A 521 8.16 -17.70 3.47
N CYS A 522 8.06 -16.54 4.08
CA CYS A 522 9.08 -15.92 4.93
C CYS A 522 8.48 -15.48 6.26
N ILE A 523 9.27 -15.49 7.33
CA ILE A 523 8.86 -14.87 8.60
C ILE A 523 9.20 -13.40 8.55
N THR A 524 8.22 -12.51 8.74
CA THR A 524 8.43 -11.06 8.65
C THR A 524 9.43 -10.57 9.70
N PRO A 525 10.39 -9.71 9.36
CA PRO A 525 11.22 -9.03 10.34
C PRO A 525 10.42 -7.92 11.04
N THR A 526 10.97 -7.39 12.12
CA THR A 526 10.47 -6.19 12.79
C THR A 526 10.65 -4.95 11.91
N PHE A 527 9.60 -4.14 11.76
CA PHE A 527 9.60 -2.91 10.95
C PHE A 527 9.65 -1.67 11.83
N TYR A 528 10.51 -0.71 11.48
CA TYR A 528 10.71 0.54 12.22
C TYR A 528 9.98 1.73 11.56
N LYS A 529 9.08 1.47 10.60
CA LYS A 529 8.18 2.44 9.97
C LYS A 529 6.91 1.76 9.45
N ASN A 530 5.77 2.43 9.62
CA ASN A 530 4.47 2.04 9.06
C ASN A 530 4.16 2.75 7.71
N GLY A 531 3.23 2.19 6.94
CA GLY A 531 2.92 2.60 5.57
C GLY A 531 3.33 1.55 4.52
N LEU A 532 3.26 1.92 3.23
CA LEU A 532 3.72 1.07 2.14
C LEU A 532 5.23 0.80 2.24
N THR A 533 5.63 -0.48 2.16
CA THR A 533 7.04 -0.87 2.11
C THR A 533 7.33 -1.92 1.04
N SER A 534 8.52 -1.83 0.45
CA SER A 534 8.98 -2.77 -0.57
C SER A 534 9.43 -4.09 0.04
N VAL A 535 9.02 -5.18 -0.59
CA VAL A 535 9.46 -6.54 -0.29
C VAL A 535 10.03 -7.17 -1.54
N TYR A 536 11.18 -7.83 -1.41
CA TYR A 536 11.88 -8.45 -2.51
C TYR A 536 12.19 -9.90 -2.17
N VAL A 537 12.24 -10.77 -3.18
CA VAL A 537 12.63 -12.17 -2.97
C VAL A 537 13.72 -12.60 -3.93
N SER A 538 14.71 -13.26 -3.35
CA SER A 538 15.85 -13.94 -3.98
C SER A 538 15.61 -15.46 -3.97
N LEU A 539 16.12 -16.12 -5.00
CA LEU A 539 16.13 -17.58 -5.17
C LEU A 539 17.54 -18.10 -5.51
N ASP A 540 18.55 -17.34 -5.10
CA ASP A 540 19.97 -17.49 -5.43
C ASP A 540 20.84 -17.11 -4.21
N ASP A 541 20.36 -17.45 -3.01
CA ASP A 541 20.95 -17.16 -1.69
C ASP A 541 21.39 -15.69 -1.47
N GLY A 542 20.72 -14.75 -2.15
CA GLY A 542 20.83 -13.31 -1.95
C GLY A 542 21.62 -12.56 -3.03
N GLU A 543 22.09 -13.24 -4.09
CA GLU A 543 22.82 -12.59 -5.18
C GLU A 543 21.93 -11.65 -6.03
N SER A 544 20.66 -12.00 -6.27
CA SER A 544 19.71 -11.14 -6.97
C SER A 544 18.29 -11.18 -6.40
N PHE A 545 17.55 -10.09 -6.59
CA PHE A 545 16.21 -9.90 -6.04
C PHE A 545 15.17 -9.62 -7.14
N PRO A 546 14.91 -10.58 -8.06
CA PRO A 546 14.13 -10.35 -9.28
C PRO A 546 12.62 -10.23 -9.06
N TYR A 547 12.09 -10.72 -7.93
CA TYR A 547 10.68 -10.54 -7.57
C TYR A 547 10.56 -9.39 -6.57
N SER A 548 9.72 -8.40 -6.85
CA SER A 548 9.54 -7.20 -6.02
C SER A 548 8.07 -6.82 -5.89
N GLY A 549 7.55 -6.85 -4.66
CA GLY A 549 6.20 -6.44 -4.31
C GLY A 549 6.20 -5.22 -3.37
N ILE A 550 5.01 -4.66 -3.16
CA ILE A 550 4.75 -3.63 -2.15
C ILE A 550 3.66 -4.17 -1.23
N VAL A 551 3.96 -4.24 0.06
CA VAL A 551 3.03 -4.57 1.14
C VAL A 551 2.76 -3.32 1.97
N TYR A 552 1.72 -3.35 2.79
CA TYR A 552 1.45 -2.30 3.76
C TYR A 552 1.84 -2.76 5.16
N VAL A 553 2.68 -2.00 5.87
CA VAL A 553 2.98 -2.23 7.29
C VAL A 553 2.05 -1.38 8.13
N ALA A 554 1.30 -2.00 9.02
CA ALA A 554 0.39 -1.34 9.95
C ALA A 554 0.83 -1.55 11.40
N SER A 555 0.33 -0.69 12.29
CA SER A 555 0.55 -0.88 13.72
C SER A 555 -0.18 -2.12 14.24
N GLU A 556 0.28 -2.68 15.35
CA GLU A 556 -0.42 -3.76 16.06
C GLU A 556 -1.87 -3.36 16.43
N GLU A 557 -2.11 -2.06 16.67
CA GLU A 557 -3.43 -1.46 16.96
C GLU A 557 -4.37 -1.38 15.74
N ASP A 558 -3.83 -1.34 14.51
CA ASP A 558 -4.59 -1.15 13.26
C ASP A 558 -5.09 -2.47 12.64
N LEU A 559 -4.74 -3.63 13.22
CA LEU A 559 -5.01 -4.96 12.68
C LEU A 559 -5.72 -5.85 13.71
N PRO A 560 -6.81 -6.57 13.33
CA PRO A 560 -7.48 -7.54 14.20
C PRO A 560 -6.47 -8.48 14.88
N PRO A 561 -6.60 -8.77 16.18
CA PRO A 561 -5.59 -9.52 16.90
C PRO A 561 -5.36 -10.90 16.24
N LEU A 562 -4.10 -11.30 16.04
CA LEU A 562 -3.78 -12.64 15.51
C LEU A 562 -4.31 -13.77 16.39
N VAL A 563 -4.53 -13.45 17.67
CA VAL A 563 -5.10 -14.38 18.63
C VAL A 563 -6.03 -13.65 19.60
N GLU A 564 -7.25 -14.14 19.68
CA GLU A 564 -8.27 -13.71 20.63
C GLU A 564 -8.13 -14.46 21.95
N ILE A 565 -8.64 -13.86 23.03
CA ILE A 565 -8.70 -14.46 24.37
C ILE A 565 -10.10 -14.21 24.93
N GLN A 566 -10.82 -15.29 25.25
CA GLN A 566 -12.16 -15.20 25.84
C GLN A 566 -12.29 -16.19 27.01
N GLN A 567 -12.76 -15.71 28.15
CA GLN A 567 -13.17 -16.58 29.26
C GLN A 567 -14.64 -16.94 29.09
N VAL A 568 -14.94 -18.25 29.07
CA VAL A 568 -16.18 -18.79 28.46
C VAL A 568 -17.50 -18.31 29.13
N ASN A 569 -17.44 -17.74 30.34
CA ASN A 569 -18.60 -17.21 31.07
C ASN A 569 -18.40 -15.77 31.60
N SER A 570 -17.54 -14.94 30.99
CA SER A 570 -17.30 -13.57 31.46
C SER A 570 -18.53 -12.65 31.31
N GLU A 571 -18.87 -11.90 32.37
CA GLU A 571 -19.80 -10.74 32.30
C GLU A 571 -19.08 -9.43 31.93
N TYR A 572 -17.74 -9.41 31.96
CA TYR A 572 -16.92 -8.27 31.53
C TYR A 572 -16.47 -8.45 30.08
N GLY A 573 -16.35 -7.33 29.34
CA GLY A 573 -16.06 -7.32 27.91
C GLY A 573 -14.69 -7.91 27.51
N ASP A 574 -14.55 -8.19 26.22
CA ASP A 574 -13.41 -8.92 25.65
C ASP A 574 -12.06 -8.30 26.05
N GLY A 575 -11.20 -9.12 26.67
CA GLY A 575 -9.82 -8.75 27.05
C GLY A 575 -9.50 -8.87 28.55
N ILE A 576 -10.49 -8.86 29.44
CA ILE A 576 -10.27 -9.08 30.89
C ILE A 576 -10.45 -10.56 31.22
N ILE A 577 -9.47 -11.16 31.91
CA ILE A 577 -9.47 -12.57 32.31
C ILE A 577 -9.39 -12.68 33.84
N ASP A 578 -10.44 -13.22 34.46
CA ASP A 578 -10.49 -13.47 35.90
C ASP A 578 -9.81 -14.80 36.24
N LEU A 579 -8.60 -14.71 36.79
CA LEU A 579 -7.83 -15.86 37.28
C LEU A 579 -8.34 -16.43 38.61
N THR A 580 -9.36 -15.83 39.23
CA THR A 580 -10.00 -16.33 40.46
C THR A 580 -11.21 -17.22 40.18
N SER A 581 -11.81 -17.15 39.00
CA SER A 581 -12.76 -18.17 38.52
C SER A 581 -12.05 -19.48 38.14
N ASP A 582 -12.80 -20.59 38.13
CA ASP A 582 -12.37 -21.89 37.59
C ASP A 582 -12.77 -22.05 36.09
N ASP A 583 -13.40 -21.02 35.51
CA ASP A 583 -13.87 -20.99 34.11
C ASP A 583 -12.72 -21.10 33.10
N PRO A 584 -12.88 -21.91 32.03
CA PRO A 584 -11.83 -22.09 31.03
C PRO A 584 -11.56 -20.79 30.26
N ILE A 585 -10.27 -20.54 30.04
CA ILE A 585 -9.75 -19.49 29.16
C ILE A 585 -9.56 -20.13 27.78
N MET A 586 -10.29 -19.61 26.79
CA MET A 586 -10.19 -20.02 25.40
C MET A 586 -9.32 -19.02 24.64
N PHE A 587 -8.24 -19.54 24.06
CA PHE A 587 -7.40 -18.87 23.09
C PHE A 587 -7.83 -19.28 21.68
N SER A 588 -8.01 -18.35 20.74
CA SER A 588 -8.37 -18.64 19.33
C SER A 588 -7.53 -17.86 18.31
N TRP A 589 -6.86 -18.57 17.40
CA TRP A 589 -6.03 -18.04 16.31
C TRP A 589 -6.47 -18.62 14.96
N ASP A 590 -6.11 -17.99 13.84
CA ASP A 590 -6.19 -18.63 12.53
C ASP A 590 -5.17 -19.79 12.44
N PRO A 591 -5.59 -21.07 12.33
CA PRO A 591 -4.66 -22.19 12.26
C PRO A 591 -3.76 -22.13 11.02
N ARG A 592 -4.12 -21.40 9.96
CA ARG A 592 -3.29 -21.25 8.76
C ARG A 592 -1.95 -20.54 9.06
N SER A 593 -1.90 -19.72 10.11
CA SER A 593 -0.74 -18.88 10.44
C SER A 593 0.42 -19.60 11.13
N LEU A 594 0.30 -20.90 11.49
CA LEU A 594 1.28 -21.58 12.36
C LEU A 594 1.72 -23.00 11.92
N GLY A 595 1.28 -23.48 10.74
CA GLY A 595 1.67 -24.79 10.18
C GLY A 595 1.14 -26.00 10.96
N GLU A 596 1.72 -27.20 10.80
CA GLU A 596 1.10 -28.44 11.33
C GLU A 596 1.09 -28.60 12.87
N GLY A 597 1.74 -27.73 13.65
CA GLY A 597 1.71 -27.85 15.11
C GLY A 597 2.50 -26.82 15.91
N VAL A 598 1.97 -26.47 17.09
CA VAL A 598 2.54 -25.49 18.02
C VAL A 598 3.36 -26.19 19.10
N SER A 599 4.69 -26.01 19.09
CA SER A 599 5.60 -26.73 19.98
C SER A 599 5.55 -26.25 21.44
N GLN A 600 5.26 -24.97 21.67
CA GLN A 600 5.06 -24.36 23.00
C GLN A 600 4.02 -23.25 22.88
N VAL A 601 3.13 -23.16 23.87
CA VAL A 601 2.22 -22.03 24.09
C VAL A 601 2.67 -21.34 25.37
N THR A 602 3.04 -20.06 25.25
CA THR A 602 3.67 -19.28 26.33
C THR A 602 2.87 -18.03 26.60
N VAL A 603 2.16 -17.99 27.71
CA VAL A 603 1.38 -16.82 28.15
C VAL A 603 2.32 -15.79 28.78
N MET A 604 2.12 -14.52 28.45
CA MET A 604 2.68 -13.41 29.22
C MET A 604 1.65 -12.97 30.25
N MET A 605 2.10 -12.90 31.50
CA MET A 605 1.33 -12.35 32.59
C MET A 605 1.93 -10.99 32.94
N GLN A 606 1.10 -9.95 33.03
CA GLN A 606 1.49 -8.63 33.50
C GLN A 606 1.05 -8.49 34.95
N ASP A 607 1.98 -8.14 35.83
CA ASP A 607 1.64 -7.85 37.22
C ASP A 607 0.85 -6.53 37.28
N THR A 608 -0.40 -6.63 37.74
CA THR A 608 -1.33 -5.50 37.88
C THR A 608 -1.70 -5.36 39.35
N ASP A 609 -0.69 -5.15 40.21
CA ASP A 609 -0.93 -4.91 41.63
C ASP A 609 -1.72 -3.60 41.82
N TYR A 610 -2.99 -3.78 42.20
CA TYR A 610 -3.95 -2.73 42.49
C TYR A 610 -3.54 -1.84 43.68
N ASN A 611 -2.47 -2.21 44.40
CA ASN A 611 -1.91 -1.48 45.55
C ASN A 611 -0.74 -0.54 45.19
N GLY A 612 -0.37 -0.40 43.91
CA GLY A 612 0.34 0.77 43.40
C GLY A 612 1.87 0.85 43.61
N ASP A 613 2.50 -0.14 44.25
CA ASP A 613 3.97 -0.20 44.36
C ASP A 613 4.59 -0.79 43.07
N VAL A 614 5.51 -0.05 42.44
CA VAL A 614 5.84 -0.27 41.02
C VAL A 614 7.14 -1.06 40.81
N ASN A 615 7.02 -2.26 40.24
CA ASN A 615 8.11 -2.95 39.56
C ASN A 615 8.03 -2.79 38.03
N PRO A 616 9.15 -2.92 37.29
CA PRO A 616 9.14 -2.88 35.83
C PRO A 616 8.40 -4.08 35.24
N VAL A 617 7.73 -3.90 34.10
CA VAL A 617 6.99 -4.97 33.39
C VAL A 617 7.96 -5.98 32.77
N LEU A 618 8.47 -6.88 33.60
CA LEU A 618 8.92 -8.20 33.16
C LEU A 618 7.68 -9.04 32.87
N MET A 619 7.23 -9.03 31.62
CA MET A 619 6.34 -10.07 31.11
C MET A 619 7.03 -11.43 31.28
N GLU A 620 6.70 -12.19 32.32
CA GLU A 620 7.25 -13.54 32.48
C GLU A 620 6.48 -14.50 31.56
N GLY A 621 7.23 -15.11 30.63
CA GLY A 621 6.69 -16.04 29.65
C GLY A 621 6.50 -17.44 30.22
N VAL A 622 5.27 -17.74 30.65
CA VAL A 622 4.87 -19.01 31.26
C VAL A 622 4.45 -20.00 30.18
N THR A 623 5.24 -21.06 29.94
CA THR A 623 4.83 -22.13 28.99
C THR A 623 3.75 -23.01 29.61
N VAL A 624 2.48 -22.67 29.36
CA VAL A 624 1.30 -23.38 29.88
C VAL A 624 1.08 -24.73 29.19
N LYS A 625 1.52 -24.88 27.92
CA LYS A 625 1.33 -26.12 27.15
C LYS A 625 2.43 -26.33 26.10
N SER A 626 2.65 -27.58 25.70
CA SER A 626 3.66 -27.95 24.70
C SER A 626 3.17 -29.06 23.77
N ASN A 627 3.65 -29.05 22.53
CA ASN A 627 3.23 -29.96 21.44
C ASN A 627 1.69 -29.95 21.24
N VAL A 628 1.11 -28.75 21.17
CA VAL A 628 -0.32 -28.53 20.90
C VAL A 628 -0.56 -28.71 19.39
N LEU A 629 -1.55 -29.53 19.04
CA LEU A 629 -2.01 -29.66 17.65
C LEU A 629 -2.54 -28.31 17.17
N ASN A 630 -2.22 -27.90 15.94
CA ASN A 630 -2.68 -26.63 15.42
C ASN A 630 -4.12 -26.74 14.88
N ASN A 631 -5.09 -26.66 15.79
CA ASN A 631 -6.53 -26.70 15.52
C ASN A 631 -7.18 -25.30 15.52
N GLY A 632 -6.42 -24.22 15.71
CA GLY A 632 -6.93 -22.85 15.80
C GLY A 632 -7.44 -22.44 17.18
N SER A 633 -7.46 -23.32 18.19
CA SER A 633 -7.91 -22.92 19.52
C SER A 633 -7.37 -23.77 20.66
N LEU A 634 -6.98 -23.14 21.77
CA LEU A 634 -6.57 -23.82 23.00
C LEU A 634 -7.43 -23.37 24.19
N MET A 635 -8.09 -24.32 24.85
CA MET A 635 -8.52 -24.14 26.23
C MET A 635 -7.40 -24.47 27.21
N ILE A 636 -7.16 -23.54 28.14
CA ILE A 636 -6.51 -23.78 29.44
C ILE A 636 -7.54 -23.48 30.54
N TYR A 637 -7.22 -23.83 31.78
CA TYR A 637 -7.94 -23.35 32.95
C TYR A 637 -7.02 -22.45 33.80
N PRO A 638 -7.54 -21.50 34.59
CA PRO A 638 -6.74 -20.71 35.53
C PRO A 638 -5.89 -21.57 36.48
N ARG A 639 -6.39 -22.76 36.85
CA ARG A 639 -5.61 -23.77 37.62
C ARG A 639 -4.36 -24.31 36.91
N ASP A 640 -4.27 -24.24 35.57
CA ASP A 640 -3.06 -24.62 34.82
C ASP A 640 -1.94 -23.57 34.97
N LEU A 641 -2.25 -22.40 35.54
CA LEU A 641 -1.33 -21.30 35.85
C LEU A 641 -0.88 -21.28 37.33
N GLN A 642 -1.25 -22.29 38.14
CA GLN A 642 -1.06 -22.34 39.61
C GLN A 642 0.37 -22.24 40.14
N SER A 643 1.41 -22.21 39.30
CA SER A 643 2.77 -21.90 39.75
C SER A 643 2.99 -20.41 40.06
N LEU A 644 2.06 -19.52 39.73
CA LEU A 644 2.20 -18.06 39.89
C LEU A 644 1.03 -17.37 40.62
N THR A 645 0.14 -18.11 41.29
CA THR A 645 -1.08 -17.54 41.93
C THR A 645 -0.81 -16.83 43.26
N SER A 646 0.02 -15.79 43.22
CA SER A 646 0.28 -14.83 44.29
C SER A 646 0.71 -13.50 43.67
N ALA A 647 -0.01 -12.41 44.00
CA ALA A 647 -0.10 -11.13 43.26
C ALA A 647 -1.13 -11.13 42.10
N GLY A 648 -1.68 -9.95 41.82
CA GLY A 648 -2.85 -9.74 40.95
C GLY A 648 -2.46 -9.63 39.48
N LEU A 649 -2.10 -10.76 38.87
CA LEU A 649 -1.65 -10.82 37.48
C LEU A 649 -2.83 -10.73 36.48
N SER A 650 -2.73 -9.83 35.50
CA SER A 650 -3.60 -9.78 34.33
C SER A 650 -2.94 -10.46 33.13
N LEU A 651 -3.75 -11.02 32.22
CA LEU A 651 -3.30 -11.88 31.12
C LEU A 651 -3.33 -11.10 29.81
N THR A 652 -2.24 -10.39 29.50
CA THR A 652 -2.24 -9.32 28.48
C THR A 652 -1.73 -9.72 27.10
N ALA A 653 -0.96 -10.80 26.97
CA ALA A 653 -0.48 -11.32 25.68
C ALA A 653 -0.09 -12.80 25.78
N PHE A 654 0.11 -13.47 24.64
CA PHE A 654 0.71 -14.80 24.60
C PHE A 654 1.33 -15.12 23.25
N TYR A 655 2.29 -16.05 23.27
CA TYR A 655 3.10 -16.44 22.14
C TYR A 655 2.96 -17.93 21.82
N LEU A 656 2.65 -18.21 20.56
CA LEU A 656 2.58 -19.55 20.00
C LEU A 656 3.92 -19.82 19.28
N THR A 657 4.60 -20.93 19.59
CA THR A 657 5.92 -21.27 19.01
C THR A 657 5.79 -22.37 17.95
N PRO A 658 5.82 -22.07 16.64
CA PRO A 658 5.81 -23.07 15.56
C PRO A 658 6.84 -24.19 15.72
N SER A 659 6.45 -25.42 15.37
CA SER A 659 7.33 -26.58 15.50
C SER A 659 8.57 -26.55 14.59
N ALA A 660 8.48 -25.89 13.43
CA ALA A 660 9.60 -25.73 12.49
C ALA A 660 10.80 -24.99 13.11
N LEU A 661 10.55 -23.89 13.83
CA LEU A 661 11.58 -23.06 14.48
C LEU A 661 12.42 -23.82 15.52
N ARG A 662 11.94 -24.97 15.99
CA ARG A 662 12.68 -25.85 16.91
C ARG A 662 13.87 -26.54 16.24
N ARG A 663 13.86 -26.76 14.90
CA ARG A 663 14.97 -27.41 14.18
C ARG A 663 16.20 -26.52 13.98
N ARG A 664 16.04 -25.22 13.71
CA ARG A 664 17.15 -24.26 13.59
C ARG A 664 17.70 -23.76 14.95
N ARG A 665 17.07 -24.10 16.10
CA ARG A 665 17.37 -23.55 17.44
C ARG A 665 18.67 -24.02 18.13
N ASN A 666 19.64 -24.63 17.44
CA ASN A 666 20.91 -25.04 18.05
C ASN A 666 21.80 -23.85 18.49
N VAL A 667 21.67 -22.66 17.86
CA VAL A 667 22.30 -21.42 18.38
C VAL A 667 21.67 -21.01 19.73
N GLY A 668 20.37 -21.27 19.91
CA GLY A 668 19.67 -21.09 21.17
C GLY A 668 20.21 -21.98 22.30
N ALA A 669 20.80 -23.14 21.99
CA ALA A 669 21.46 -23.99 22.99
C ALA A 669 22.75 -23.36 23.55
N LEU A 670 23.44 -22.50 22.79
CA LEU A 670 24.59 -21.74 23.27
C LEU A 670 24.13 -20.63 24.24
N LEU A 671 23.13 -19.85 23.85
CA LEU A 671 22.54 -18.80 24.69
C LEU A 671 21.88 -19.36 25.96
N TRP A 672 21.20 -20.51 25.87
CA TRP A 672 20.59 -21.18 27.03
C TRP A 672 21.64 -21.77 27.99
N ARG A 673 22.76 -22.30 27.46
CA ARG A 673 23.90 -22.72 28.30
C ARG A 673 24.58 -21.54 28.97
N LEU A 674 24.74 -20.40 28.30
CA LEU A 674 25.25 -19.16 28.91
C LEU A 674 24.31 -18.66 30.02
N ARG A 675 23.00 -18.58 29.74
CA ARG A 675 21.96 -18.15 30.70
C ARG A 675 21.85 -19.06 31.94
N ARG A 676 22.29 -20.33 31.84
CA ARG A 676 22.31 -21.30 32.95
C ARG A 676 23.64 -21.37 33.71
N TYR A 677 24.71 -20.74 33.23
CA TYR A 677 26.03 -20.76 33.88
C TYR A 677 26.40 -19.44 34.57
N TYR A 678 25.70 -18.33 34.28
CA TYR A 678 26.02 -17.00 34.80
C TYR A 678 24.78 -16.16 35.21
N GLY A 679 24.30 -16.36 36.43
CA GLY A 679 24.04 -15.18 37.27
C GLY A 679 25.40 -14.62 37.69
N PRO A 680 25.63 -13.28 37.72
CA PRO A 680 24.64 -12.23 37.95
C PRO A 680 24.65 -11.12 36.86
N ALA A 681 24.65 -11.48 35.58
CA ALA A 681 24.90 -10.53 34.50
C ALA A 681 23.79 -9.48 34.25
N ALA A 682 22.55 -9.75 34.65
CA ALA A 682 21.39 -8.91 34.34
C ALA A 682 21.55 -7.44 34.82
N ILE A 683 22.00 -7.24 36.05
CA ILE A 683 22.18 -5.91 36.66
C ILE A 683 23.19 -5.07 35.86
N ILE A 684 24.25 -5.69 35.34
CA ILE A 684 25.28 -5.02 34.54
C ILE A 684 24.71 -4.59 33.18
N VAL A 685 23.88 -5.44 32.54
CA VAL A 685 23.19 -5.09 31.30
C VAL A 685 22.23 -3.93 31.53
N THR A 686 21.37 -3.99 32.55
CA THR A 686 20.41 -2.92 32.87
C THR A 686 21.10 -1.58 33.20
N ALA A 687 22.21 -1.60 33.94
CA ALA A 687 22.98 -0.38 34.23
C ALA A 687 23.57 0.23 32.96
N ILE A 688 24.12 -0.59 32.05
CA ILE A 688 24.67 -0.12 30.77
C ILE A 688 23.56 0.40 29.85
N THR A 689 22.40 -0.28 29.75
CA THR A 689 21.29 0.19 28.91
C THR A 689 20.70 1.49 29.43
N CYS A 690 20.60 1.68 30.75
CA CYS A 690 20.06 2.93 31.29
C CYS A 690 21.03 4.12 31.17
N GLU A 691 22.34 3.94 31.27
CA GLU A 691 23.30 5.02 30.94
C GLU A 691 23.31 5.34 29.44
N VAL A 692 23.17 4.35 28.56
CA VAL A 692 22.98 4.60 27.11
C VAL A 692 21.67 5.35 26.87
N SER A 693 20.57 4.98 27.54
CA SER A 693 19.27 5.64 27.40
C SER A 693 19.31 7.11 27.85
N LYS A 694 19.97 7.42 28.98
CA LYS A 694 20.24 8.79 29.42
C LYS A 694 20.99 9.60 28.36
N TYR A 695 22.02 9.01 27.75
CA TYR A 695 22.81 9.68 26.71
C TYR A 695 22.03 9.91 25.41
N GLN A 696 21.16 8.98 25.01
CA GLN A 696 20.29 9.14 23.84
C GLN A 696 19.22 10.22 24.08
N LEU A 697 18.57 10.22 25.24
CA LEU A 697 17.51 11.18 25.60
C LEU A 697 17.98 12.63 25.41
N LYS A 698 19.14 12.97 25.98
CA LYS A 698 19.75 14.32 25.91
C LYS A 698 20.15 14.77 24.50
N LYS A 699 20.25 13.83 23.55
CA LYS A 699 20.57 14.10 22.13
C LYS A 699 19.35 14.13 21.21
N THR A 700 18.17 13.83 21.74
CA THR A 700 16.98 13.51 20.93
C THR A 700 15.75 14.32 21.32
N VAL A 701 15.92 15.48 21.95
CA VAL A 701 14.81 16.44 22.16
C VAL A 701 14.19 16.79 20.79
N PRO A 702 12.87 16.59 20.58
CA PRO A 702 12.18 17.09 19.39
C PRO A 702 11.83 18.57 19.53
N THR A 703 11.56 19.24 18.41
CA THR A 703 11.33 20.69 18.31
C THR A 703 10.45 20.98 17.10
N GLY A 704 9.58 22.00 17.17
CA GLY A 704 8.68 22.34 16.07
C GLY A 704 7.53 21.34 15.91
N LEU A 705 7.10 20.72 17.01
CA LEU A 705 5.89 19.91 17.08
C LEU A 705 4.64 20.81 17.05
N PRO A 706 3.47 20.32 16.60
CA PRO A 706 2.24 21.08 16.71
C PRO A 706 1.87 21.27 18.19
N PRO A 707 1.48 22.49 18.62
CA PRO A 707 1.08 22.76 20.00
C PRO A 707 -0.20 21.97 20.35
N CYS A 708 -0.40 21.66 21.63
CA CYS A 708 -1.52 20.84 22.07
C CYS A 708 -2.81 21.67 22.20
N PRO A 709 -3.97 21.14 21.78
CA PRO A 709 -5.26 21.75 22.10
C PRO A 709 -5.44 21.93 23.63
N CYS A 710 -6.12 23.01 24.06
CA CYS A 710 -6.27 23.31 25.50
C CYS A 710 -7.24 22.38 26.23
N ASN A 711 -8.18 21.76 25.51
CA ASN A 711 -9.13 20.80 26.09
C ASN A 711 -9.51 19.68 25.11
N THR A 712 -10.09 18.60 25.64
CA THR A 712 -10.58 17.44 24.88
C THR A 712 -11.60 17.82 23.79
N GLY A 713 -12.40 18.86 24.02
CA GLY A 713 -13.40 19.36 23.06
C GLY A 713 -12.80 19.98 21.80
N GLN A 714 -11.63 20.64 21.91
CA GLN A 714 -10.84 21.07 20.76
C GLN A 714 -10.11 19.86 20.14
N ALA A 715 -9.45 19.03 20.95
CA ALA A 715 -8.65 17.89 20.48
C ALA A 715 -9.45 16.82 19.71
N PHE A 716 -10.75 16.68 20.00
CA PHE A 716 -11.68 15.82 19.27
C PHE A 716 -12.11 16.40 17.90
N ARG A 717 -12.08 17.73 17.74
CA ARG A 717 -12.56 18.44 16.54
C ARG A 717 -11.45 18.82 15.57
N ASP A 718 -10.25 19.03 16.08
CA ASP A 718 -9.06 19.33 15.28
C ASP A 718 -8.59 18.08 14.54
N LEU A 719 -8.76 18.06 13.22
CA LEU A 719 -8.44 16.92 12.36
C LEU A 719 -6.92 16.70 12.20
N ASN A 720 -6.08 17.60 12.72
CA ASN A 720 -4.65 17.36 12.89
C ASN A 720 -4.34 16.49 14.14
N PHE A 721 -5.33 16.22 15.00
CA PHE A 721 -5.22 15.37 16.19
C PHE A 721 -6.14 14.14 16.11
N GLN A 722 -5.77 13.09 16.85
CA GLN A 722 -6.57 11.87 17.01
C GLN A 722 -6.44 11.34 18.43
N GLU A 723 -7.47 10.66 18.91
CA GLU A 723 -7.46 9.92 20.19
C GLU A 723 -6.37 8.83 20.19
N ALA A 724 -5.70 8.64 21.33
CA ALA A 724 -4.69 7.62 21.54
C ALA A 724 -5.30 6.42 22.28
N ASN A 725 -5.44 5.28 21.59
CA ASN A 725 -6.08 4.04 22.08
C ASN A 725 -5.30 3.30 23.19
N PHE A 726 -4.98 3.97 24.30
CA PHE A 726 -4.09 3.46 25.35
C PHE A 726 -4.84 3.32 26.69
N ALA A 727 -5.28 2.11 27.01
CA ALA A 727 -5.86 1.75 28.31
C ALA A 727 -4.86 1.79 29.50
N ASN A 728 -3.69 2.40 29.32
CA ASN A 728 -2.56 2.38 30.26
C ASN A 728 -2.13 3.81 30.65
N PHE A 729 -2.88 4.44 31.54
CA PHE A 729 -2.57 5.74 32.17
C PHE A 729 -1.25 5.75 33.00
N PHE A 730 -0.52 4.63 33.04
CA PHE A 730 0.75 4.43 33.72
C PHE A 730 1.87 5.39 33.29
N PHE A 731 1.83 5.88 32.04
CA PHE A 731 2.78 6.87 31.51
C PHE A 731 2.43 8.32 31.84
N HIS A 732 1.14 8.60 32.08
CA HIS A 732 0.59 9.94 32.32
C HIS A 732 -0.39 9.91 33.52
N PRO A 733 0.10 9.75 34.76
CA PRO A 733 -0.77 9.58 35.93
C PRO A 733 -1.66 10.80 36.16
N GLY A 734 -2.97 10.58 36.18
CA GLY A 734 -3.99 11.64 36.30
C GLY A 734 -4.68 12.00 34.98
N ALA A 735 -4.20 11.49 33.84
CA ALA A 735 -4.93 11.60 32.57
C ALA A 735 -6.20 10.73 32.56
N ASP A 736 -7.25 11.26 31.92
CA ASP A 736 -8.52 10.58 31.63
C ASP A 736 -8.62 10.23 30.13
N ASN A 737 -8.10 11.11 29.26
CA ASN A 737 -7.94 10.85 27.83
C ASN A 737 -6.64 11.51 27.31
N CYS A 738 -6.07 10.97 26.24
CA CYS A 738 -4.92 11.55 25.53
C CYS A 738 -5.16 11.55 24.01
N TYR A 739 -4.75 12.63 23.36
CA TYR A 739 -4.75 12.79 21.90
C TYR A 739 -3.31 12.92 21.40
N ARG A 740 -3.07 12.64 20.13
CA ARG A 740 -1.75 12.73 19.48
C ARG A 740 -1.84 13.31 18.07
N SER A 741 -0.76 13.92 17.61
CA SER A 741 -0.69 14.47 16.24
C SER A 741 -0.92 13.38 15.19
N VAL A 742 -1.73 13.68 14.18
CA VAL A 742 -2.16 12.73 13.13
C VAL A 742 -1.02 12.39 12.18
N ASN A 743 -0.16 13.35 11.89
CA ASN A 743 1.08 13.16 11.13
C ASN A 743 2.29 13.32 12.06
N SER A 744 3.39 12.62 11.76
CA SER A 744 4.70 12.93 12.34
C SER A 744 5.43 14.02 11.55
N LEU A 745 6.36 14.73 12.20
CA LEU A 745 7.26 15.64 11.51
C LEU A 745 8.21 14.87 10.57
N PRO A 746 8.84 15.52 9.57
CA PRO A 746 9.90 14.90 8.75
C PRO A 746 11.10 14.33 9.53
N THR A 747 11.23 14.65 10.82
CA THR A 747 12.22 14.10 11.77
C THR A 747 11.79 12.78 12.44
N GLY A 748 10.55 12.36 12.21
CA GLY A 748 9.83 11.22 12.81
C GLY A 748 9.08 11.55 14.10
N ALA A 749 9.25 12.75 14.67
CA ALA A 749 8.69 13.15 15.96
C ALA A 749 7.18 13.42 15.93
N GLY A 750 6.49 13.26 17.06
CA GLY A 750 5.05 13.52 17.20
C GLY A 750 4.72 14.10 18.57
N GLN A 751 3.57 14.76 18.68
CA GLN A 751 3.09 15.32 19.94
C GLN A 751 2.04 14.40 20.57
N GLN A 752 2.14 14.16 21.88
CA GLN A 752 1.05 13.60 22.69
C GLN A 752 0.57 14.63 23.72
N CYS A 753 -0.75 14.80 23.80
CA CYS A 753 -1.47 15.75 24.63
C CYS A 753 -2.39 14.96 25.56
N CYS A 754 -2.28 15.12 26.87
CA CYS A 754 -3.11 14.38 27.83
C CYS A 754 -3.96 15.34 28.66
N TYR A 755 -5.15 14.90 29.04
CA TYR A 755 -6.20 15.74 29.63
C TYR A 755 -6.74 15.12 30.92
N GLY A 756 -7.11 15.96 31.88
CA GLY A 756 -7.70 15.52 33.15
C GLY A 756 -9.18 15.14 33.01
N THR A 757 -9.76 14.63 34.10
CA THR A 757 -11.21 14.33 34.22
C THR A 757 -12.10 15.58 34.17
N ASP A 758 -11.51 16.77 34.22
CA ASP A 758 -12.14 18.07 33.97
C ASP A 758 -12.11 18.49 32.49
N GLY A 759 -11.46 17.69 31.63
CA GLY A 759 -11.29 17.91 30.20
C GLY A 759 -10.15 18.86 29.82
N ASN A 760 -9.44 19.44 30.78
CA ASN A 760 -8.37 20.43 30.54
C ASN A 760 -7.01 19.75 30.31
N ILE A 761 -6.13 20.40 29.54
CA ILE A 761 -4.77 19.88 29.30
C ILE A 761 -3.96 19.75 30.59
N LEU A 762 -3.33 18.58 30.78
CA LEU A 762 -2.39 18.34 31.86
C LEU A 762 -1.00 18.82 31.46
N VAL A 763 -0.42 19.65 32.33
CA VAL A 763 0.88 20.28 32.11
C VAL A 763 1.81 19.97 33.29
N GLY A 764 3.04 19.58 32.99
CA GLY A 764 4.06 19.22 33.97
C GLY A 764 4.13 17.70 34.29
N PRO A 765 5.26 17.23 34.81
CA PRO A 765 5.47 15.82 35.13
C PRO A 765 4.71 15.38 36.41
N PRO A 766 4.23 14.12 36.49
CA PRO A 766 4.29 13.07 35.46
C PRO A 766 3.03 13.00 34.58
N GLY A 767 1.98 13.75 34.89
CA GLY A 767 0.64 13.60 34.30
C GLY A 767 0.44 14.25 32.94
N GLY A 768 1.25 15.26 32.60
CA GLY A 768 1.19 15.90 31.28
C GLY A 768 1.61 15.00 30.13
N GLY A 769 1.21 15.37 28.92
CA GLY A 769 1.59 14.68 27.68
C GLY A 769 3.10 14.75 27.39
N THR A 770 3.54 14.14 26.28
CA THR A 770 4.97 14.13 25.89
C THR A 770 5.19 14.56 24.46
N ALA A 771 6.20 15.42 24.28
CA ALA A 771 6.85 15.69 23.01
C ALA A 771 7.73 14.48 22.62
N ASP A 772 7.17 13.49 21.93
CA ASP A 772 7.83 12.22 21.59
C ASP A 772 8.87 12.39 20.46
N ARG A 773 10.06 11.80 20.62
CA ARG A 773 11.08 11.82 19.57
C ARG A 773 10.64 11.04 18.33
N TYR A 774 9.84 10.00 18.51
CA TYR A 774 9.20 9.30 17.42
C TYR A 774 7.71 9.09 17.71
N SER A 775 6.85 9.47 16.76
CA SER A 775 5.41 9.21 16.86
C SER A 775 5.16 7.70 16.83
N PRO A 776 4.44 7.12 17.82
CA PRO A 776 4.23 5.67 17.88
C PRO A 776 3.45 5.15 16.65
N GLY A 777 2.51 5.92 16.10
CA GLY A 777 1.71 5.51 14.93
C GLY A 777 2.51 5.34 13.63
N GLU A 778 3.63 6.06 13.48
CA GLU A 778 4.51 5.94 12.31
C GLU A 778 5.79 5.15 12.58
N HIS A 779 6.22 5.08 13.85
CA HIS A 779 7.57 4.68 14.24
C HIS A 779 7.64 3.94 15.61
N PHE A 780 6.65 3.11 15.94
CA PHE A 780 6.52 2.37 17.20
C PHE A 780 7.84 1.91 17.83
N TRP A 781 8.67 1.12 17.12
CA TRP A 781 9.92 0.61 17.69
C TRP A 781 10.98 1.66 18.01
N LYS A 782 10.95 2.80 17.31
CA LYS A 782 11.81 3.94 17.65
C LYS A 782 11.25 4.67 18.86
N HIS A 783 9.93 4.82 18.97
CA HIS A 783 9.27 5.32 20.18
C HIS A 783 9.61 4.45 21.41
N GLN A 784 9.51 3.12 21.29
CA GLN A 784 9.90 2.18 22.34
C GLN A 784 11.37 2.36 22.79
N TRP A 785 12.28 2.65 21.86
CA TRP A 785 13.72 2.77 22.15
C TRP A 785 14.18 4.16 22.61
N PHE A 786 13.58 5.24 22.09
CA PHE A 786 14.03 6.62 22.32
C PHE A 786 13.13 7.42 23.25
N ASP A 787 11.95 6.91 23.61
CA ASP A 787 10.97 7.57 24.47
C ASP A 787 10.60 6.64 25.65
N VAL A 788 10.02 5.46 25.39
CA VAL A 788 9.56 4.52 26.45
C VAL A 788 10.72 3.94 27.27
N LEU A 789 11.80 3.46 26.65
CA LEU A 789 12.93 2.88 27.39
C LEU A 789 13.70 3.92 28.26
N PRO A 790 13.96 5.15 27.78
CA PRO A 790 14.46 6.22 28.64
C PRO A 790 13.50 6.59 29.79
N TRP A 791 12.19 6.62 29.55
CA TRP A 791 11.19 6.80 30.62
C TRP A 791 11.30 5.67 31.66
N LEU A 792 11.32 4.40 31.24
CA LEU A 792 11.43 3.26 32.15
C LEU A 792 12.72 3.34 33.00
N CYS A 793 13.85 3.70 32.38
CA CYS A 793 15.14 3.83 33.04
C CYS A 793 15.21 5.00 34.04
N LEU A 794 14.66 6.17 33.69
CA LEU A 794 14.70 7.36 34.56
C LEU A 794 13.56 7.34 35.58
N CYS A 795 12.32 7.31 35.11
CA CYS A 795 11.10 7.41 35.91
C CYS A 795 10.94 6.25 36.88
N LYS A 796 11.08 4.99 36.41
CA LYS A 796 10.79 3.80 37.24
C LYS A 796 12.04 3.18 37.86
N LEU A 797 13.05 2.85 37.06
CA LEU A 797 14.24 2.15 37.55
C LEU A 797 15.21 3.04 38.37
N SER A 798 15.11 4.37 38.28
CA SER A 798 15.90 5.30 39.11
C SER A 798 15.06 6.29 39.95
N ASN A 799 13.73 6.13 39.95
CA ASN A 799 12.77 7.00 40.64
C ASN A 799 12.98 8.51 40.41
N ASN A 800 13.42 8.89 39.20
CA ASN A 800 13.70 10.27 38.83
C ASN A 800 12.95 10.63 37.54
N CYS A 801 11.63 10.78 37.66
CA CYS A 801 10.77 11.16 36.54
C CYS A 801 11.14 12.54 35.98
N LYS A 802 11.49 13.51 36.84
CA LYS A 802 11.76 14.90 36.43
C LYS A 802 12.84 15.00 35.35
N GLU A 803 13.92 14.22 35.45
CA GLU A 803 15.01 14.20 34.45
C GLU A 803 14.58 13.56 33.11
N TYR A 804 13.45 12.82 33.03
CA TYR A 804 12.89 12.40 31.73
C TYR A 804 12.13 13.54 31.05
N TYR A 805 11.10 14.07 31.72
CA TYR A 805 10.22 15.10 31.14
C TYR A 805 10.97 16.40 30.85
N LYS A 806 12.12 16.67 31.49
CA LYS A 806 13.07 17.74 31.12
C LYS A 806 13.53 17.71 29.64
N TYR A 807 13.51 16.55 28.98
CA TYR A 807 13.83 16.37 27.55
C TYR A 807 12.63 15.90 26.72
N ARG A 808 11.47 15.73 27.37
CA ARG A 808 10.19 15.26 26.84
C ARG A 808 9.05 16.00 27.56
N PRO A 809 9.00 17.34 27.47
CA PRO A 809 8.02 18.13 28.21
C PRO A 809 6.60 17.88 27.66
N SER A 810 5.62 18.18 28.49
CA SER A 810 4.26 18.47 28.04
C SER A 810 4.21 19.85 27.40
N ASP A 811 3.42 19.99 26.35
CA ASP A 811 2.95 21.28 25.87
C ASP A 811 1.90 21.89 26.83
N ASP A 812 1.68 23.19 26.78
CA ASP A 812 0.80 23.94 27.71
C ASP A 812 -0.35 24.72 27.02
N CYS A 813 -0.54 24.45 25.72
CA CYS A 813 -1.50 25.05 24.80
C CYS A 813 -1.42 26.57 24.56
N SER A 814 -0.43 27.29 25.11
CA SER A 814 -0.29 28.75 24.89
C SER A 814 -0.20 29.12 23.39
N ASP A 815 0.67 28.42 22.66
CA ASP A 815 0.86 28.57 21.21
C ASP A 815 -0.28 27.97 20.36
N TYR A 816 -1.23 27.21 20.93
CA TYR A 816 -2.27 26.52 20.14
C TYR A 816 -3.33 27.48 19.58
N ASP A 817 -3.30 27.71 18.26
CA ASP A 817 -4.35 28.40 17.52
C ASP A 817 -5.09 27.38 16.62
N PRO A 818 -6.38 27.10 16.87
CA PRO A 818 -7.09 26.00 16.20
C PRO A 818 -7.26 26.26 14.69
N PRO A 819 -7.25 25.22 13.84
CA PRO A 819 -7.46 25.38 12.42
C PRO A 819 -8.85 25.94 12.13
N ARG A 820 -8.98 26.79 11.10
CA ARG A 820 -10.26 27.38 10.73
C ARG A 820 -11.06 26.41 9.86
N PRO A 821 -12.31 26.06 10.24
CA PRO A 821 -13.12 25.13 9.48
C PRO A 821 -13.88 25.82 8.34
N ALA A 822 -14.09 25.07 7.27
CA ALA A 822 -14.94 25.38 6.13
C ALA A 822 -15.69 24.11 5.69
N GLY A 823 -16.67 24.20 4.81
CA GLY A 823 -17.38 23.00 4.35
C GLY A 823 -18.33 23.22 3.18
N GLY A 824 -18.80 22.10 2.62
CA GLY A 824 -19.76 22.06 1.53
C GLY A 824 -20.76 20.92 1.68
N THR A 825 -22.04 21.23 1.60
CA THR A 825 -23.18 20.31 1.80
C THR A 825 -24.27 20.52 0.75
N GLY A 826 -25.19 19.56 0.60
CA GLY A 826 -26.44 19.75 -0.16
C GLY A 826 -26.28 20.11 -1.65
N ASP A 827 -27.28 20.81 -2.20
CA ASP A 827 -27.15 21.52 -3.47
C ASP A 827 -26.30 22.80 -3.25
N PRO A 828 -25.05 22.84 -3.76
CA PRO A 828 -23.91 23.21 -2.91
C PRO A 828 -24.06 24.45 -2.03
N HIS A 829 -24.38 24.22 -0.75
CA HIS A 829 -24.28 25.19 0.33
C HIS A 829 -22.83 25.16 0.83
N LEU A 830 -22.19 26.33 0.92
CA LEU A 830 -20.82 26.50 1.38
C LEU A 830 -20.76 27.31 2.67
N THR A 831 -19.80 26.94 3.52
CA THR A 831 -19.27 27.77 4.61
C THR A 831 -17.81 28.05 4.30
N SER A 832 -17.43 29.32 4.16
CA SER A 832 -16.05 29.76 3.95
C SER A 832 -15.21 29.65 5.22
N LEU A 833 -13.90 29.87 5.08
CA LEU A 833 -12.91 29.73 6.15
C LEU A 833 -13.03 30.77 7.27
N ASP A 834 -13.58 31.97 7.01
CA ASP A 834 -13.91 32.94 8.07
C ASP A 834 -15.40 32.88 8.50
N GLY A 835 -16.16 31.89 8.02
CA GLY A 835 -17.52 31.56 8.48
C GLY A 835 -18.68 32.21 7.70
N TYR A 836 -18.44 32.80 6.52
CA TYR A 836 -19.49 33.29 5.63
C TYR A 836 -20.24 32.12 4.97
N LYS A 837 -21.57 32.15 4.98
CA LYS A 837 -22.43 31.05 4.48
C LYS A 837 -23.22 31.49 3.26
N PHE A 838 -23.18 30.71 2.19
CA PHE A 838 -23.84 31.01 0.92
C PHE A 838 -24.17 29.74 0.12
N THR A 839 -25.12 29.85 -0.81
CA THR A 839 -25.44 28.77 -1.77
C THR A 839 -24.83 29.09 -3.12
N PHE A 840 -24.14 28.13 -3.72
CA PHE A 840 -23.66 28.16 -5.09
C PHE A 840 -24.00 26.84 -5.78
N ASN A 841 -24.73 26.89 -6.90
CA ASN A 841 -24.99 25.71 -7.71
C ASN A 841 -24.32 25.87 -9.09
N GLY A 842 -23.64 24.82 -9.56
CA GLY A 842 -22.83 24.82 -10.78
C GLY A 842 -22.57 23.40 -11.28
N ALA A 843 -22.17 23.26 -12.55
CA ALA A 843 -21.81 21.96 -13.14
C ALA A 843 -20.45 22.07 -13.83
N GLY A 844 -19.43 21.45 -13.25
CA GLY A 844 -18.03 21.73 -13.54
C GLY A 844 -17.07 21.28 -12.44
N GLU A 845 -15.80 21.54 -12.68
CA GLU A 845 -14.75 21.43 -11.67
C GLU A 845 -14.47 22.83 -11.12
N PHE A 846 -14.43 23.00 -9.79
CA PHE A 846 -14.37 24.30 -9.12
C PHE A 846 -13.23 24.36 -8.10
N LEU A 847 -12.55 25.50 -8.04
CA LEU A 847 -11.42 25.73 -7.14
C LEU A 847 -11.92 26.11 -5.75
N MET A 848 -11.80 25.18 -4.80
CA MET A 848 -12.29 25.36 -3.43
C MET A 848 -11.30 26.20 -2.62
N ALA A 849 -10.02 25.81 -2.66
CA ALA A 849 -8.93 26.56 -2.03
C ALA A 849 -7.62 26.33 -2.78
N SER A 850 -6.83 27.39 -2.93
CA SER A 850 -5.45 27.32 -3.39
C SER A 850 -4.55 28.28 -2.60
N SER A 851 -3.28 27.90 -2.43
CA SER A 851 -2.24 28.78 -1.87
C SER A 851 -0.90 28.53 -2.54
N ALA A 852 -0.31 29.59 -3.10
CA ALA A 852 0.97 29.54 -3.80
C ALA A 852 2.20 29.46 -2.88
N VAL A 853 2.03 29.63 -1.55
CA VAL A 853 3.14 29.55 -0.57
C VAL A 853 3.45 28.11 -0.17
N HIS A 854 2.42 27.26 -0.14
CA HIS A 854 2.51 25.85 0.25
C HIS A 854 2.04 24.88 -0.88
N ASN A 855 1.94 25.39 -2.12
CA ASN A 855 1.39 24.69 -3.29
C ASN A 855 0.11 23.89 -2.98
N LEU A 856 -0.83 24.51 -2.25
CA LEU A 856 -2.15 23.93 -2.02
C LEU A 856 -2.97 24.06 -3.31
N THR A 857 -3.57 22.95 -3.73
CA THR A 857 -4.70 22.91 -4.66
C THR A 857 -5.75 21.94 -4.13
N PHE A 858 -6.94 22.46 -3.82
CA PHE A 858 -8.15 21.71 -3.51
C PHE A 858 -9.22 22.09 -4.54
N GLN A 859 -9.65 21.11 -5.34
CA GLN A 859 -10.73 21.24 -6.31
C GLN A 859 -11.87 20.28 -5.97
N SER A 860 -13.10 20.67 -6.27
CA SER A 860 -14.28 19.80 -6.25
C SER A 860 -14.85 19.64 -7.65
N ARG A 861 -15.64 18.59 -7.86
CA ARG A 861 -16.49 18.43 -9.03
C ARG A 861 -17.95 18.44 -8.60
N MET A 862 -18.74 19.27 -9.26
CA MET A 862 -20.18 19.38 -9.10
C MET A 862 -20.85 18.96 -10.41
N GLU A 863 -21.89 18.14 -10.33
CA GLU A 863 -22.65 17.67 -11.51
C GLU A 863 -24.16 17.85 -11.28
N ARG A 864 -24.95 17.81 -12.35
CA ARG A 864 -26.40 18.00 -12.28
C ARG A 864 -27.06 16.84 -11.54
N TYR A 865 -27.85 17.13 -10.51
CA TYR A 865 -28.60 16.10 -9.79
C TYR A 865 -29.82 15.63 -10.59
N ARG A 866 -29.73 14.44 -11.20
CA ARG A 866 -30.82 13.81 -11.98
C ARG A 866 -31.34 14.77 -13.06
N ASN A 867 -32.67 14.93 -13.16
CA ASN A 867 -33.33 15.85 -14.09
C ASN A 867 -33.76 17.17 -13.42
N THR A 868 -33.25 17.51 -12.23
CA THR A 868 -33.62 18.74 -11.50
C THR A 868 -32.78 19.94 -11.97
N ASN A 869 -32.96 21.11 -11.35
CA ASN A 869 -32.06 22.26 -11.52
C ASN A 869 -31.20 22.49 -10.27
N ALA A 870 -30.87 21.41 -9.56
CA ALA A 870 -29.88 21.35 -8.49
C ALA A 870 -28.59 20.69 -9.00
N SER A 871 -27.47 20.96 -8.34
CA SER A 871 -26.19 20.31 -8.55
C SER A 871 -25.77 19.53 -7.29
N VAL A 872 -24.80 18.63 -7.41
CA VAL A 872 -24.32 17.78 -6.30
C VAL A 872 -22.83 17.53 -6.45
N TYR A 873 -22.11 17.45 -5.32
CA TYR A 873 -20.71 17.02 -5.33
C TYR A 873 -20.58 15.55 -5.76
N THR A 874 -19.69 15.27 -6.70
CA THR A 874 -19.40 13.91 -7.21
C THR A 874 -17.94 13.49 -7.05
N ALA A 875 -17.03 14.45 -6.90
CA ALA A 875 -15.62 14.19 -6.61
C ALA A 875 -14.93 15.36 -5.88
N PHE A 876 -13.84 15.04 -5.18
CA PHE A 876 -12.89 15.97 -4.57
C PHE A 876 -11.46 15.54 -4.92
N VAL A 877 -10.56 16.49 -5.15
CA VAL A 877 -9.12 16.22 -5.36
C VAL A 877 -8.26 17.24 -4.65
N LEU A 878 -7.22 16.76 -3.96
CA LEU A 878 -6.32 17.57 -3.14
C LEU A 878 -4.85 17.18 -3.36
N GLN A 879 -3.99 18.19 -3.39
CA GLN A 879 -2.54 18.06 -3.29
C GLN A 879 -1.94 19.28 -2.57
N VAL A 880 -0.85 19.06 -1.83
CA VAL A 880 -0.15 20.11 -1.05
C VAL A 880 1.37 19.88 -1.11
N ASN A 881 2.16 20.92 -1.37
CA ASN A 881 3.61 20.82 -1.57
C ASN A 881 3.99 19.74 -2.61
N ASP A 882 4.72 18.70 -2.20
CA ASP A 882 5.02 17.50 -2.98
C ASP A 882 4.30 16.25 -2.45
N SER A 883 3.15 16.40 -1.77
CA SER A 883 2.38 15.24 -1.30
C SER A 883 1.99 14.30 -2.45
N SER A 884 1.62 13.07 -2.10
CA SER A 884 0.74 12.29 -2.98
C SER A 884 -0.56 13.05 -3.22
N LYS A 885 -1.04 13.04 -4.47
CA LYS A 885 -2.35 13.57 -4.86
C LYS A 885 -3.43 12.59 -4.41
N VAL A 886 -4.46 13.08 -3.73
CA VAL A 886 -5.59 12.27 -3.25
C VAL A 886 -6.86 12.72 -3.95
N GLN A 887 -7.52 11.81 -4.66
CA GLN A 887 -8.81 12.02 -5.29
C GLN A 887 -9.83 11.04 -4.72
N VAL A 888 -10.98 11.53 -4.30
CA VAL A 888 -12.13 10.74 -3.85
C VAL A 888 -13.30 11.06 -4.78
N GLN A 889 -13.89 10.04 -5.40
CA GLN A 889 -15.04 10.19 -6.26
C GLN A 889 -16.04 9.05 -6.06
N ARG A 890 -17.28 9.29 -6.51
CA ARG A 890 -18.29 8.25 -6.66
C ARG A 890 -18.14 7.53 -8.01
N SER A 891 -18.39 6.23 -8.01
CA SER A 891 -18.52 5.38 -9.19
C SER A 891 -19.99 5.32 -9.66
N ASP A 892 -20.22 5.09 -10.95
CA ASP A 892 -21.54 4.84 -11.54
C ASP A 892 -22.30 3.68 -10.85
N MET A 893 -21.57 2.77 -10.18
CA MET A 893 -22.13 1.66 -9.42
C MET A 893 -22.46 2.01 -7.94
N ASN A 894 -22.42 3.30 -7.56
CA ASN A 894 -22.46 3.81 -6.19
C ASN A 894 -21.31 3.36 -5.27
N GLU A 895 -20.23 2.82 -5.84
CA GLU A 895 -19.00 2.49 -5.10
C GLU A 895 -18.16 3.74 -4.84
N THR A 896 -17.39 3.74 -3.75
CA THR A 896 -16.44 4.82 -3.44
C THR A 896 -15.10 4.50 -4.09
N LEU A 897 -14.67 5.33 -5.06
CA LEU A 897 -13.40 5.18 -5.74
C LEU A 897 -12.40 6.23 -5.25
N ILE A 898 -11.24 5.75 -4.80
CA ILE A 898 -10.16 6.59 -4.28
C ILE A 898 -8.93 6.37 -5.17
N LEU A 899 -8.40 7.45 -5.75
CA LEU A 899 -7.18 7.41 -6.55
C LEU A 899 -6.04 8.11 -5.79
N ILE A 900 -4.89 7.44 -5.69
CA ILE A 900 -3.67 7.96 -5.09
C ILE A 900 -2.64 8.15 -6.20
N ASP A 901 -2.21 9.39 -6.42
CA ASP A 901 -1.34 9.79 -7.55
C ASP A 901 -1.87 9.37 -8.95
N GLY A 902 -3.17 9.02 -9.03
CA GLY A 902 -3.88 8.56 -10.22
C GLY A 902 -4.26 7.08 -10.23
N GLU A 903 -3.67 6.25 -9.36
CA GLU A 903 -3.90 4.80 -9.30
C GLU A 903 -5.00 4.43 -8.28
N PRO A 904 -5.92 3.50 -8.60
CA PRO A 904 -6.96 3.05 -7.67
C PRO A 904 -6.41 2.38 -6.40
N LEU A 905 -6.77 2.93 -5.23
CA LEU A 905 -6.57 2.29 -3.94
C LEU A 905 -7.55 1.12 -3.80
N ARG A 906 -7.05 -0.11 -3.86
CA ARG A 906 -7.89 -1.32 -3.80
C ARG A 906 -8.42 -1.57 -2.39
N LEU A 907 -9.72 -1.38 -2.19
CA LEU A 907 -10.38 -1.44 -0.87
C LEU A 907 -10.87 -2.86 -0.50
N ASP A 908 -10.86 -3.79 -1.47
CA ASP A 908 -11.54 -5.09 -1.51
C ASP A 908 -11.20 -6.10 -0.37
N SER A 909 -10.34 -5.73 0.58
CA SER A 909 -9.89 -6.61 1.67
C SER A 909 -9.33 -5.86 2.89
N ILE A 910 -9.82 -4.67 3.22
CA ILE A 910 -9.26 -3.81 4.29
C ILE A 910 -9.67 -4.26 5.72
N PRO A 911 -8.71 -4.66 6.59
CA PRO A 911 -8.79 -4.46 8.03
C PRO A 911 -8.19 -3.12 8.49
N VAL A 912 -7.22 -2.59 7.75
CA VAL A 912 -6.40 -1.41 8.12
C VAL A 912 -7.15 -0.11 7.87
N LYS A 913 -7.59 0.57 8.94
CA LYS A 913 -8.38 1.81 8.84
C LYS A 913 -7.53 3.05 8.51
N VAL A 914 -6.21 2.92 8.39
CA VAL A 914 -5.26 4.05 8.31
C VAL A 914 -4.19 3.81 7.24
N HIS A 915 -4.08 4.71 6.27
CA HIS A 915 -3.11 4.69 5.18
C HIS A 915 -2.13 5.87 5.29
N HIS A 916 -0.85 5.60 5.54
CA HIS A 916 0.22 6.59 5.52
C HIS A 916 0.89 6.64 4.14
N LEU A 917 0.90 7.82 3.51
CA LEU A 917 1.42 8.10 2.17
C LEU A 917 2.46 9.23 2.22
N ARG A 918 2.93 9.73 1.06
CA ARG A 918 3.88 10.85 1.01
C ARG A 918 3.17 12.16 1.39
N GLY A 919 3.51 12.72 2.55
CA GLY A 919 3.00 14.02 3.02
C GLY A 919 1.51 14.05 3.37
N VAL A 920 0.82 12.91 3.36
CA VAL A 920 -0.62 12.79 3.63
C VAL A 920 -0.95 11.46 4.29
N ARG A 921 -1.91 11.47 5.21
CA ARG A 921 -2.47 10.30 5.89
C ARG A 921 -3.98 10.27 5.66
N ILE A 922 -4.50 9.10 5.30
CA ILE A 922 -5.93 8.87 5.05
C ILE A 922 -6.47 7.91 6.11
N ARG A 923 -7.62 8.19 6.71
CA ARG A 923 -8.28 7.33 7.70
C ARG A 923 -9.76 7.11 7.37
N PHE A 924 -10.18 5.87 7.46
CA PHE A 924 -11.54 5.39 7.18
C PHE A 924 -12.30 5.07 8.48
N ASN A 925 -13.61 5.32 8.50
CA ASN A 925 -14.50 4.65 9.46
C ASN A 925 -14.85 3.22 9.01
N SER A 926 -15.38 2.41 9.93
CA SER A 926 -15.68 0.98 9.71
C SER A 926 -16.69 0.72 8.60
N ASP A 927 -17.51 1.72 8.28
CA ASP A 927 -18.61 1.73 7.33
C ASP A 927 -18.34 2.59 6.07
N MET A 928 -17.11 3.13 5.93
CA MET A 928 -16.63 3.96 4.82
C MET A 928 -17.42 5.25 4.50
N THR A 929 -18.44 5.62 5.28
CA THR A 929 -19.20 6.87 5.10
C THR A 929 -18.40 8.15 5.42
N LYS A 930 -17.20 8.04 6.01
CA LYS A 930 -16.32 9.16 6.38
C LYS A 930 -14.85 8.85 6.07
N ILE A 931 -14.21 9.75 5.33
CA ILE A 931 -12.81 9.65 4.90
C ILE A 931 -12.07 10.90 5.37
N ASN A 932 -11.21 10.75 6.38
CA ASN A 932 -10.36 11.85 6.86
C ASN A 932 -9.03 11.84 6.08
N ILE A 933 -8.68 12.95 5.44
CA ILE A 933 -7.46 13.15 4.65
C ILE A 933 -6.67 14.28 5.32
N ALA A 934 -5.57 13.98 5.99
CA ALA A 934 -4.76 14.95 6.73
C ALA A 934 -3.34 15.06 6.15
N PHE A 935 -2.98 16.24 5.66
CA PHE A 935 -1.66 16.54 5.11
C PHE A 935 -0.70 17.00 6.21
N SER A 936 0.60 16.70 6.07
CA SER A 936 1.64 17.09 7.03
C SER A 936 1.99 18.59 7.00
N ALA A 937 1.10 19.42 6.46
CA ALA A 937 1.28 20.86 6.22
C ALA A 937 0.24 21.72 6.95
N GLY A 938 -0.57 21.15 7.84
CA GLY A 938 -1.64 21.88 8.54
C GLY A 938 -2.91 22.04 7.71
N ILE A 939 -3.30 20.97 7.01
CA ILE A 939 -4.54 20.92 6.21
C ILE A 939 -5.17 19.55 6.41
N ALA A 940 -6.45 19.50 6.74
CA ALA A 940 -7.22 18.28 6.79
C ALA A 940 -8.61 18.43 6.18
N VAL A 941 -9.12 17.37 5.55
CA VAL A 941 -10.47 17.32 4.97
C VAL A 941 -11.13 16.00 5.33
N THR A 942 -12.32 16.07 5.93
CA THR A 942 -13.23 14.93 6.05
C THR A 942 -14.20 14.96 4.88
N VAL A 943 -14.14 13.96 4.01
CA VAL A 943 -15.17 13.68 2.99
C VAL A 943 -16.23 12.77 3.58
N TYR A 944 -17.49 13.16 3.44
CA TYR A 944 -18.68 12.42 3.83
C TYR A 944 -19.28 11.77 2.57
N MET A 945 -19.45 10.45 2.61
CA MET A 945 -19.97 9.63 1.51
C MET A 945 -21.36 9.09 1.88
N ASN A 946 -22.40 9.50 1.16
CA ASN A 946 -23.74 8.89 1.26
C ASN A 946 -24.23 8.39 -0.12
N THR A 947 -25.31 7.63 -0.09
CA THR A 947 -26.01 7.01 -1.22
C THR A 947 -26.53 7.99 -2.29
N GLU A 948 -26.81 9.25 -1.95
CA GLU A 948 -27.30 10.27 -2.90
C GLU A 948 -26.35 11.44 -3.12
N VAL A 949 -25.55 11.83 -2.12
CA VAL A 949 -24.74 13.06 -2.10
C VAL A 949 -23.38 12.83 -1.44
N MET A 950 -22.36 13.56 -1.89
CA MET A 950 -21.08 13.72 -1.18
C MET A 950 -21.04 15.11 -0.50
N SER A 951 -20.32 15.23 0.61
CA SER A 951 -20.13 16.50 1.31
C SER A 951 -18.75 16.54 1.95
N PHE A 952 -18.29 17.71 2.40
CA PHE A 952 -16.98 17.81 3.05
C PHE A 952 -16.94 18.85 4.17
N ILE A 953 -16.02 18.62 5.10
CA ILE A 953 -15.52 19.62 6.05
C ILE A 953 -14.01 19.73 5.84
N ALA A 954 -13.51 20.93 5.59
CA ALA A 954 -12.10 21.25 5.47
C ALA A 954 -11.63 22.04 6.70
N GLN A 955 -10.37 21.89 7.08
CA GLN A 955 -9.72 22.61 8.17
C GLN A 955 -8.32 23.02 7.70
N LEU A 956 -8.02 24.32 7.78
CA LEU A 956 -6.72 24.89 7.44
C LEU A 956 -6.13 25.60 8.67
N ASP A 957 -4.87 25.31 8.98
CA ASP A 957 -4.11 25.98 10.04
C ASP A 957 -3.97 27.50 9.76
N THR A 958 -3.83 28.32 10.79
CA THR A 958 -3.71 29.78 10.63
C THR A 958 -2.39 30.24 10.01
N HIS A 959 -1.43 29.34 9.82
CA HIS A 959 -0.26 29.56 8.97
C HIS A 959 -0.63 29.92 7.51
N PHE A 960 -1.83 29.56 7.04
CA PHE A 960 -2.37 29.94 5.74
C PHE A 960 -3.08 31.32 5.71
N GLN A 961 -3.13 32.05 6.83
CA GLN A 961 -3.89 33.30 6.91
C GLN A 961 -3.40 34.34 5.90
N GLY A 962 -4.34 34.96 5.17
CA GLY A 962 -4.13 35.92 4.10
C GLY A 962 -3.48 35.35 2.81
N GLN A 963 -3.40 34.02 2.69
CA GLN A 963 -2.67 33.33 1.62
C GLN A 963 -3.53 32.32 0.85
N VAL A 964 -4.84 32.26 1.12
CA VAL A 964 -5.81 31.37 0.44
C VAL A 964 -6.61 32.17 -0.58
N GLN A 965 -7.05 31.50 -1.65
CA GLN A 965 -8.07 31.99 -2.57
C GLN A 965 -8.92 30.82 -3.11
N GLY A 966 -10.22 31.05 -3.36
CA GLY A 966 -11.14 30.05 -3.91
C GLY A 966 -12.57 30.26 -3.40
N LEU A 967 -13.46 29.29 -3.67
CA LEU A 967 -14.83 29.29 -3.15
C LEU A 967 -14.91 29.22 -1.61
N LEU A 968 -13.86 28.78 -0.92
CA LEU A 968 -13.78 28.77 0.54
C LEU A 968 -13.27 30.09 1.14
N GLY A 969 -13.16 31.15 0.33
CA GLY A 969 -12.79 32.48 0.78
C GLY A 969 -11.29 32.73 0.78
N ASN A 970 -10.85 33.68 1.60
CA ASN A 970 -9.46 34.15 1.62
C ASN A 970 -8.73 33.97 2.97
N LEU A 971 -9.45 33.56 4.03
CA LEU A 971 -8.91 33.24 5.36
C LEU A 971 -8.10 34.41 5.92
N ASN A 972 -8.73 35.55 6.22
CA ASN A 972 -8.07 36.69 6.89
C ASN A 972 -8.62 37.01 8.28
N GLY A 973 -9.79 36.46 8.64
CA GLY A 973 -10.58 36.77 9.83
C GLY A 973 -11.79 37.66 9.57
N ASN A 974 -12.22 37.87 8.31
CA ASN A 974 -13.33 38.76 7.95
C ASN A 974 -14.32 38.11 6.95
N PRO A 975 -15.40 37.47 7.43
CA PRO A 975 -16.39 36.85 6.54
C PRO A 975 -17.09 37.84 5.59
N ALA A 976 -16.99 39.15 5.82
CA ALA A 976 -17.58 40.15 4.91
C ALA A 976 -16.79 40.35 3.60
N ASP A 977 -15.59 39.79 3.45
CA ASP A 977 -14.80 39.86 2.20
C ASP A 977 -14.39 38.50 1.60
N ASP A 978 -14.93 37.39 2.11
CA ASP A 978 -14.68 36.04 1.58
C ASP A 978 -15.23 35.83 0.15
N LEU A 979 -16.27 36.58 -0.27
CA LEU A 979 -16.74 36.58 -1.67
C LEU A 979 -15.82 37.41 -2.59
N GLN A 980 -14.52 37.14 -2.53
CA GLN A 980 -13.49 37.81 -3.32
C GLN A 980 -13.32 37.12 -4.68
N PHE A 981 -13.42 37.90 -5.76
CA PHE A 981 -13.16 37.44 -7.12
C PHE A 981 -11.65 37.27 -7.38
N ARG A 982 -11.26 36.49 -8.41
CA ARG A 982 -9.84 36.30 -8.83
C ARG A 982 -9.09 37.64 -9.10
N ASN A 983 -9.81 38.73 -9.38
CA ASN A 983 -9.28 40.09 -9.62
C ASN A 983 -9.13 40.95 -8.33
N ARG A 984 -9.49 40.42 -7.15
CA ARG A 984 -9.56 41.08 -5.83
C ARG A 984 -10.66 42.13 -5.62
N THR A 985 -11.69 42.19 -6.46
CA THR A 985 -12.97 42.84 -6.06
C THR A 985 -13.78 41.90 -5.18
N ILE A 986 -14.68 42.45 -4.36
CA ILE A 986 -15.53 41.71 -3.42
C ILE A 986 -16.98 41.82 -3.89
N LEU A 987 -17.76 40.72 -3.81
CA LEU A 987 -19.22 40.76 -3.96
C LEU A 987 -19.87 41.14 -2.64
N GLU A 988 -20.80 42.09 -2.66
CA GLU A 988 -21.44 42.64 -1.45
C GLU A 988 -22.21 41.55 -0.65
N PRO A 989 -22.08 41.51 0.69
CA PRO A 989 -22.84 40.60 1.54
C PRO A 989 -24.36 40.71 1.34
N GLY A 990 -25.05 39.57 1.25
CA GLY A 990 -26.49 39.52 0.99
C GLY A 990 -26.91 39.72 -0.47
N SER A 991 -25.97 39.62 -1.42
CA SER A 991 -26.26 39.53 -2.86
C SER A 991 -27.21 38.36 -3.20
N SER A 992 -27.92 38.45 -4.33
CA SER A 992 -28.89 37.44 -4.76
C SER A 992 -28.25 36.11 -5.16
N LEU A 993 -29.03 35.03 -5.14
CA LEU A 993 -28.59 33.69 -5.60
C LEU A 993 -28.05 33.70 -7.04
N LYS A 994 -28.50 34.65 -7.89
CA LYS A 994 -27.99 34.82 -9.26
C LYS A 994 -26.61 35.46 -9.28
N GLU A 995 -26.37 36.48 -8.45
CA GLU A 995 -25.06 37.12 -8.31
C GLU A 995 -24.04 36.19 -7.64
N LEU A 996 -24.49 35.33 -6.70
CA LEU A 996 -23.68 34.28 -6.10
C LEU A 996 -23.32 33.16 -7.10
N HIS A 997 -24.24 32.79 -8.00
CA HIS A 997 -23.96 31.89 -9.12
C HIS A 997 -22.95 32.50 -10.12
N GLU A 998 -23.12 33.78 -10.49
CA GLU A 998 -22.16 34.49 -11.34
C GLU A 998 -20.77 34.61 -10.69
N PHE A 999 -20.69 34.80 -9.36
CA PHE A 999 -19.44 34.75 -8.60
C PHE A 999 -18.78 33.37 -8.62
N GLY A 1000 -19.53 32.29 -8.40
CA GLY A 1000 -18.93 30.95 -8.32
C GLY A 1000 -18.44 30.41 -9.67
N LEU A 1001 -19.01 30.88 -10.79
CA LEU A 1001 -18.52 30.56 -12.13
C LEU A 1001 -17.12 31.14 -12.42
N GLU A 1002 -16.69 32.22 -11.76
CA GLU A 1002 -15.31 32.75 -11.86
C GLU A 1002 -14.27 31.83 -11.17
N TRP A 1003 -14.74 30.87 -10.36
CA TRP A 1003 -13.93 29.83 -9.73
C TRP A 1003 -13.98 28.47 -10.44
N LEU A 1004 -14.62 28.41 -11.61
CA LEU A 1004 -14.53 27.28 -12.53
C LEU A 1004 -13.05 27.04 -12.93
N VAL A 1005 -12.65 25.78 -12.98
CA VAL A 1005 -11.28 25.30 -13.24
C VAL A 1005 -11.08 25.11 -14.74
N ALA A 1006 -9.99 25.66 -15.29
CA ALA A 1006 -9.60 25.44 -16.69
C ALA A 1006 -8.97 24.04 -16.89
N LEU A 1007 -8.95 23.55 -18.13
CA LEU A 1007 -8.38 22.23 -18.49
C LEU A 1007 -6.93 22.08 -18.02
N GLU A 1008 -6.13 23.14 -18.13
CA GLU A 1008 -4.74 23.23 -17.69
C GLU A 1008 -4.56 23.53 -16.19
N GLU A 1009 -5.62 23.97 -15.49
CA GLU A 1009 -5.63 24.13 -14.03
C GLU A 1009 -6.11 22.84 -13.32
N SER A 1010 -6.80 21.93 -14.01
CA SER A 1010 -7.37 20.73 -13.39
C SER A 1010 -6.30 19.72 -12.96
N ILE A 1011 -6.39 19.28 -11.71
CA ILE A 1011 -5.56 18.19 -11.19
C ILE A 1011 -6.32 16.86 -11.10
N PHE A 1012 -7.55 16.75 -11.60
CA PHE A 1012 -8.28 15.48 -11.62
C PHE A 1012 -7.59 14.44 -12.53
N THR A 1013 -7.58 13.18 -12.09
CA THR A 1013 -7.33 12.03 -12.96
C THR A 1013 -8.65 11.54 -13.52
N TYR A 1014 -8.74 11.41 -14.85
CA TYR A 1014 -9.92 10.90 -15.55
C TYR A 1014 -9.75 9.43 -15.92
N ILE A 1015 -10.86 8.69 -15.93
CA ILE A 1015 -10.88 7.25 -16.24
C ILE A 1015 -11.62 7.08 -17.56
N SER A 1016 -10.93 6.57 -18.58
CA SER A 1016 -11.47 6.33 -19.92
C SER A 1016 -12.81 5.57 -19.86
N PRO A 1017 -13.87 6.04 -20.54
CA PRO A 1017 -13.86 7.02 -21.62
C PRO A 1017 -13.97 8.50 -21.19
N PHE A 1018 -14.07 8.79 -19.90
CA PHE A 1018 -14.31 10.14 -19.41
C PHE A 1018 -13.06 11.03 -19.46
N ASP A 1019 -13.29 12.34 -19.53
CA ASP A 1019 -12.29 13.42 -19.61
C ASP A 1019 -12.79 14.70 -18.91
N TYR A 1020 -12.06 15.81 -19.02
CA TYR A 1020 -12.48 17.12 -18.51
C TYR A 1020 -13.80 17.60 -19.13
N HIS A 1021 -13.96 17.44 -20.46
CA HIS A 1021 -15.15 17.92 -21.18
C HIS A 1021 -16.42 17.15 -20.82
N THR A 1022 -16.30 15.91 -20.36
CA THR A 1022 -17.37 15.09 -19.80
C THR A 1022 -18.10 15.77 -18.63
N TYR A 1023 -17.38 16.60 -17.86
CA TYR A 1023 -17.86 17.17 -16.60
C TYR A 1023 -18.02 18.70 -16.63
N HIS A 1024 -17.73 19.36 -17.75
CA HIS A 1024 -17.64 20.81 -17.87
C HIS A 1024 -18.89 21.41 -18.55
N PHE A 1025 -19.82 21.96 -17.76
CA PHE A 1025 -21.12 22.48 -18.23
C PHE A 1025 -21.40 23.92 -17.73
N PRO A 1026 -20.60 24.92 -18.15
CA PRO A 1026 -20.73 26.31 -17.69
C PRO A 1026 -22.09 26.96 -18.04
N GLU A 1027 -22.86 26.39 -18.96
CA GLU A 1027 -24.22 26.81 -19.30
C GLU A 1027 -25.33 26.29 -18.35
N PHE A 1028 -24.98 25.53 -17.31
CA PHE A 1028 -25.94 25.06 -16.31
C PHE A 1028 -26.52 26.21 -15.48
N SER A 1029 -27.82 26.47 -15.64
CA SER A 1029 -28.58 27.42 -14.81
C SER A 1029 -29.35 26.68 -13.71
N PRO A 1030 -29.07 26.94 -12.42
CA PRO A 1030 -29.84 26.37 -11.31
C PRO A 1030 -31.20 27.05 -11.14
N THR A 1031 -31.96 26.63 -10.12
CA THR A 1031 -33.10 27.42 -9.61
C THR A 1031 -32.62 28.60 -8.76
N PHE A 1032 -33.34 29.73 -8.84
CA PHE A 1032 -33.12 30.92 -8.02
C PHE A 1032 -34.35 31.27 -7.14
N GLU A 1033 -35.38 30.41 -7.15
CA GLU A 1033 -36.59 30.59 -6.35
C GLU A 1033 -36.43 29.91 -4.98
N ILE A 1034 -36.55 30.70 -3.90
CA ILE A 1034 -36.50 30.19 -2.52
C ILE A 1034 -37.89 29.63 -2.15
N PRO A 1035 -38.00 28.36 -1.70
CA PRO A 1035 -39.28 27.76 -1.34
C PRO A 1035 -40.01 28.49 -0.20
N ASN A 1036 -41.34 28.58 -0.30
CA ASN A 1036 -42.15 29.14 0.78
C ASN A 1036 -42.29 28.13 1.94
N LEU A 1037 -41.67 28.44 3.08
CA LEU A 1037 -41.69 27.63 4.31
C LEU A 1037 -43.11 27.34 4.84
N ASP A 1038 -44.10 28.18 4.53
CA ASP A 1038 -45.50 27.91 4.89
C ASP A 1038 -46.11 26.77 4.06
N GLU A 1039 -45.70 26.60 2.80
CA GLU A 1039 -46.33 25.70 1.82
C GLU A 1039 -45.70 24.29 1.72
N VAL A 1040 -44.49 24.07 2.27
CA VAL A 1040 -43.83 22.76 2.22
C VAL A 1040 -44.54 21.68 3.05
N SER A 1041 -44.33 20.41 2.71
CA SER A 1041 -45.04 19.28 3.34
C SER A 1041 -44.70 19.12 4.83
N GLN A 1042 -45.62 18.54 5.60
CA GLN A 1042 -45.39 18.27 7.02
C GLN A 1042 -44.20 17.32 7.26
N GLU A 1043 -43.89 16.44 6.30
CA GLU A 1043 -42.73 15.54 6.36
C GLU A 1043 -41.42 16.33 6.27
N ILE A 1044 -41.34 17.32 5.38
CA ILE A 1044 -40.19 18.24 5.28
C ILE A 1044 -40.06 19.07 6.57
N LYS A 1045 -41.16 19.63 7.09
CA LYS A 1045 -41.13 20.41 8.35
C LYS A 1045 -40.72 19.57 9.56
N ASN A 1046 -41.11 18.29 9.61
CA ASN A 1046 -40.72 17.36 10.67
C ASN A 1046 -39.23 16.97 10.60
N LEU A 1047 -38.63 16.95 9.41
CA LEU A 1047 -37.21 16.62 9.19
C LEU A 1047 -36.32 17.84 9.44
N CYS A 1048 -36.57 18.93 8.73
CA CYS A 1048 -35.66 20.07 8.64
C CYS A 1048 -35.83 21.10 9.77
N GLY A 1049 -37.01 21.16 10.40
CA GLY A 1049 -37.35 22.23 11.33
C GLY A 1049 -37.21 23.61 10.69
N ASP A 1050 -36.30 24.41 11.23
CA ASP A 1050 -36.00 25.77 10.77
C ASP A 1050 -34.77 25.87 9.83
N SER A 1051 -34.12 24.76 9.44
CA SER A 1051 -32.98 24.79 8.49
C SER A 1051 -33.48 25.07 7.08
N ILE A 1052 -33.12 26.24 6.56
CA ILE A 1052 -33.49 26.70 5.21
C ILE A 1052 -32.80 25.84 4.15
N GLU A 1053 -31.56 25.42 4.41
CA GLU A 1053 -30.74 24.55 3.57
C GLU A 1053 -31.44 23.20 3.33
N CYS A 1054 -31.81 22.51 4.41
CA CYS A 1054 -32.53 21.24 4.35
C CYS A 1054 -33.90 21.38 3.65
N VAL A 1055 -34.64 22.47 3.91
CA VAL A 1055 -35.93 22.70 3.22
C VAL A 1055 -35.74 23.03 1.73
N PHE A 1056 -34.68 23.76 1.36
CA PHE A 1056 -34.33 24.05 -0.02
C PHE A 1056 -34.07 22.74 -0.78
N ASP A 1057 -33.11 21.95 -0.31
CA ASP A 1057 -32.75 20.64 -0.86
C ASP A 1057 -33.95 19.69 -0.99
N ALA A 1058 -34.79 19.61 0.05
CA ALA A 1058 -35.97 18.73 0.04
C ALA A 1058 -36.96 19.10 -1.08
N VAL A 1059 -37.02 20.37 -1.48
CA VAL A 1059 -37.90 20.88 -2.53
C VAL A 1059 -37.22 20.88 -3.91
N THR A 1060 -35.92 21.18 -4.01
CA THR A 1060 -35.19 21.22 -5.29
C THR A 1060 -34.82 19.83 -5.81
N THR A 1061 -34.41 18.91 -4.92
CA THR A 1061 -34.04 17.53 -5.26
C THR A 1061 -35.24 16.58 -5.24
N GLY A 1062 -36.26 16.91 -4.44
CA GLY A 1062 -37.39 16.01 -4.15
C GLY A 1062 -37.04 14.83 -3.24
N SER A 1063 -35.88 14.85 -2.57
CA SER A 1063 -35.39 13.74 -1.73
C SER A 1063 -35.24 14.15 -0.26
N LEU A 1064 -36.07 13.54 0.61
CA LEU A 1064 -35.90 13.64 2.06
C LEU A 1064 -34.59 13.01 2.55
N SER A 1065 -34.03 12.03 1.81
CA SER A 1065 -32.75 11.43 2.16
C SER A 1065 -31.59 12.38 1.91
N PHE A 1066 -31.62 13.11 0.78
CA PHE A 1066 -30.63 14.13 0.43
C PHE A 1066 -30.63 15.25 1.48
N ALA A 1067 -31.82 15.81 1.75
CA ALA A 1067 -32.01 16.88 2.74
C ALA A 1067 -31.56 16.49 4.16
N ASN A 1068 -31.76 15.23 4.57
CA ASN A 1068 -31.27 14.72 5.86
C ASN A 1068 -29.74 14.80 5.97
N GLU A 1069 -29.01 14.42 4.92
CA GLU A 1069 -27.54 14.47 4.94
C GLU A 1069 -27.03 15.91 4.99
N THR A 1070 -27.67 16.82 4.24
CA THR A 1070 -27.39 18.26 4.32
C THR A 1070 -27.57 18.78 5.73
N LEU A 1071 -28.67 18.44 6.41
CA LEU A 1071 -28.93 18.82 7.79
C LEU A 1071 -27.84 18.28 8.73
N VAL A 1072 -27.53 16.97 8.65
CA VAL A 1072 -26.53 16.31 9.50
C VAL A 1072 -25.13 16.93 9.36
N VAL A 1073 -24.66 17.15 8.13
CA VAL A 1073 -23.32 17.73 7.91
C VAL A 1073 -23.30 19.23 8.21
N THR A 1074 -24.37 19.98 7.95
CA THR A 1074 -24.46 21.42 8.26
C THR A 1074 -24.50 21.68 9.77
N VAL A 1075 -25.19 20.82 10.54
CA VAL A 1075 -25.09 20.81 12.01
C VAL A 1075 -23.67 20.47 12.45
N THR A 1076 -23.04 19.45 11.83
CA THR A 1076 -21.66 19.06 12.16
C THR A 1076 -20.65 20.20 11.93
N ILE A 1077 -20.72 20.91 10.79
CA ILE A 1077 -19.92 22.12 10.53
C ILE A 1077 -20.12 23.13 11.66
N THR A 1078 -21.38 23.38 12.01
CA THR A 1078 -21.75 24.35 13.06
C THR A 1078 -21.27 23.95 14.46
N GLU A 1079 -21.10 22.66 14.75
CA GLU A 1079 -20.50 22.16 15.99
C GLU A 1079 -18.97 22.16 15.97
N VAL A 1080 -18.35 22.08 14.80
CA VAL A 1080 -16.89 22.23 14.61
C VAL A 1080 -16.50 23.70 14.77
N GLU A 1081 -17.19 24.63 14.07
CA GLU A 1081 -17.04 26.10 14.20
C GLU A 1081 -17.06 26.53 15.67
N LYS A 1082 -18.06 26.08 16.45
CA LYS A 1082 -18.23 26.46 17.86
C LYS A 1082 -17.20 25.86 18.81
N GLY A 1083 -16.54 24.77 18.43
CA GLY A 1083 -15.54 24.10 19.27
C GLY A 1083 -14.09 24.47 18.96
N LEU A 1084 -13.81 24.98 17.76
CA LEU A 1084 -12.48 25.41 17.32
C LEU A 1084 -12.24 26.92 17.53
N VAL A 1085 -12.59 27.41 18.72
CA VAL A 1085 -12.33 28.80 19.15
C VAL A 1085 -11.00 28.85 19.92
N LYS A 1086 -10.14 29.84 19.64
CA LYS A 1086 -8.89 30.09 20.37
C LYS A 1086 -9.18 30.31 21.87
N ILE A 1087 -8.52 29.54 22.72
CA ILE A 1087 -8.48 29.75 24.17
C ILE A 1087 -7.18 30.46 24.50
N VAL A 1088 -7.22 31.42 25.42
CA VAL A 1088 -6.02 32.13 25.89
C VAL A 1088 -5.49 31.43 27.14
N SER A 1089 -4.27 30.90 27.02
CA SER A 1089 -3.48 30.28 28.08
C SER A 1089 -2.21 31.11 28.27
N CYS A 1090 -1.82 31.36 29.52
CA CYS A 1090 -0.55 32.01 29.86
C CYS A 1090 0.63 31.03 29.92
N GLY A 1091 0.40 29.75 29.58
CA GLY A 1091 1.40 28.70 29.60
C GLY A 1091 1.92 28.35 31.00
N TYR A 1092 2.87 27.42 31.06
CA TYR A 1092 3.50 26.99 32.29
C TYR A 1092 4.54 28.03 32.76
N PRO A 1093 4.38 28.65 33.95
CA PRO A 1093 5.28 29.71 34.39
C PRO A 1093 6.69 29.22 34.78
N GLY A 1094 6.90 27.90 34.90
CA GLY A 1094 8.20 27.26 35.14
C GLY A 1094 8.29 26.47 36.44
N ASP A 1095 9.30 25.60 36.52
CA ASP A 1095 9.67 24.88 37.75
C ASP A 1095 10.24 25.88 38.78
N VAL A 1096 9.77 25.78 40.04
CA VAL A 1096 10.35 26.53 41.17
C VAL A 1096 11.44 25.66 41.82
N GLU A 1097 12.70 26.08 41.69
CA GLU A 1097 13.83 25.37 42.31
C GLU A 1097 13.81 25.59 43.84
N ASN A 1098 13.89 24.49 44.61
CA ASN A 1098 13.68 24.45 46.06
C ASN A 1098 12.31 25.00 46.51
N GLY A 1099 11.25 24.66 45.76
CA GLY A 1099 9.87 25.00 46.11
C GLY A 1099 8.81 24.23 45.32
N LEU A 1100 7.57 24.63 45.52
CA LEU A 1100 6.38 24.01 44.95
C LEU A 1100 5.44 25.06 44.34
N LEU A 1101 5.17 24.91 43.05
CA LEU A 1101 4.07 25.57 42.35
C LEU A 1101 2.78 24.76 42.59
N SER A 1102 1.68 25.43 42.95
CA SER A 1102 0.37 24.81 43.20
C SER A 1102 -0.70 25.41 42.31
N GLY A 1103 -1.19 24.60 41.37
CA GLY A 1103 -2.22 24.92 40.40
C GLY A 1103 -2.13 23.97 39.20
N SER A 1104 -3.22 23.82 38.46
CA SER A 1104 -3.32 22.90 37.31
C SER A 1104 -4.02 23.51 36.09
N LEU A 1105 -4.38 24.79 36.16
CA LEU A 1105 -5.09 25.51 35.12
C LEU A 1105 -4.35 26.83 34.86
N TYR A 1106 -4.12 27.14 33.59
CA TYR A 1106 -3.25 28.24 33.16
C TYR A 1106 -3.96 29.23 32.22
N PHE A 1107 -5.30 29.14 32.13
CA PHE A 1107 -6.15 30.02 31.32
C PHE A 1107 -6.44 31.35 32.01
N VAL A 1108 -6.97 32.33 31.27
CA VAL A 1108 -7.32 33.67 31.78
C VAL A 1108 -8.12 33.61 33.10
N ASN A 1109 -7.73 34.44 34.07
CA ASN A 1109 -8.21 34.49 35.47
C ASN A 1109 -7.83 33.28 36.35
N ALA A 1110 -7.16 32.25 35.84
CA ALA A 1110 -6.60 31.21 36.69
C ALA A 1110 -5.45 31.76 37.55
N THR A 1111 -5.29 31.18 38.75
CA THR A 1111 -4.25 31.56 39.71
C THR A 1111 -3.41 30.36 40.11
N VAL A 1112 -2.10 30.54 40.16
CA VAL A 1112 -1.15 29.57 40.71
C VAL A 1112 -0.49 30.15 41.96
N ASP A 1113 -0.42 29.38 43.03
CA ASP A 1113 0.25 29.75 44.29
C ASP A 1113 1.67 29.16 44.32
N VAL A 1114 2.62 29.86 44.95
CA VAL A 1114 4.01 29.38 45.12
C VAL A 1114 4.40 29.33 46.59
N ALA A 1115 4.96 28.18 46.99
CA ALA A 1115 5.64 27.97 48.25
C ALA A 1115 7.10 27.57 48.01
N CYS A 1116 7.94 27.73 49.04
CA CYS A 1116 9.30 27.18 49.05
C CYS A 1116 9.39 25.95 49.94
N ASP A 1117 10.41 25.13 49.71
CA ASP A 1117 10.76 24.00 50.58
C ASP A 1117 11.31 24.52 51.93
N ASP A 1118 11.36 23.63 52.94
CA ASP A 1118 11.89 23.98 54.26
C ASP A 1118 13.33 24.52 54.16
N ASP A 1119 13.66 25.51 55.00
CA ASP A 1119 14.90 26.31 55.01
C ASP A 1119 15.11 27.29 53.82
N PHE A 1120 14.16 27.38 52.86
CA PHE A 1120 14.16 28.39 51.79
C PHE A 1120 13.10 29.48 51.99
N ILE A 1121 13.36 30.69 51.48
CA ILE A 1121 12.47 31.86 51.59
C ILE A 1121 12.11 32.41 50.21
N LEU A 1122 10.81 32.67 50.00
CA LEU A 1122 10.26 33.13 48.74
C LEU A 1122 10.62 34.60 48.46
N ARG A 1123 11.20 34.85 47.28
CA ARG A 1123 11.51 36.18 46.74
C ARG A 1123 10.72 36.43 45.46
N GLY A 1124 9.56 37.07 45.59
CA GLY A 1124 8.69 37.47 44.49
C GLY A 1124 7.22 37.44 44.90
N SER A 1125 6.32 37.28 43.92
CA SER A 1125 4.88 37.13 44.18
C SER A 1125 4.57 35.69 44.60
N SER A 1126 3.90 35.48 45.74
CA SER A 1126 3.44 34.14 46.17
C SER A 1126 2.22 33.62 45.41
N ARG A 1127 1.68 34.43 44.49
CA ARG A 1127 0.56 34.11 43.61
C ARG A 1127 0.75 34.80 42.27
N LEU A 1128 0.60 34.05 41.19
CA LEU A 1128 0.52 34.58 39.82
C LEU A 1128 -0.92 34.43 39.32
N THR A 1129 -1.40 35.38 38.52
CA THR A 1129 -2.73 35.34 37.86
C THR A 1129 -2.55 35.48 36.36
N CYS A 1130 -3.23 34.64 35.57
CA CYS A 1130 -3.20 34.73 34.11
C CYS A 1130 -4.12 35.85 33.60
N LEU A 1131 -3.61 36.73 32.74
CA LEU A 1131 -4.28 37.92 32.22
C LEU A 1131 -4.89 37.70 30.82
N GLU A 1132 -5.76 38.62 30.39
CA GLU A 1132 -6.47 38.55 29.09
C GLU A 1132 -5.56 38.63 27.87
N ASP A 1133 -4.32 39.10 28.02
CA ASP A 1133 -3.28 39.18 26.98
C ASP A 1133 -2.39 37.93 26.88
N GLY A 1134 -2.67 36.91 27.70
CA GLY A 1134 -1.86 35.69 27.76
C GLY A 1134 -0.57 35.82 28.58
N GLN A 1135 -0.44 36.84 29.43
CA GLN A 1135 0.71 36.99 30.33
C GLN A 1135 0.37 36.73 31.80
N TRP A 1136 1.34 36.25 32.56
CA TRP A 1136 1.24 36.17 34.02
C TRP A 1136 1.38 37.55 34.66
N SER A 1137 0.64 37.80 35.74
CA SER A 1137 0.64 39.07 36.48
C SER A 1137 1.99 39.53 37.04
N SER A 1138 2.98 38.65 37.08
CA SER A 1138 4.36 38.89 37.48
C SER A 1138 5.25 37.71 37.09
N ASP A 1139 6.57 37.90 37.09
CA ASP A 1139 7.56 36.85 36.85
C ASP A 1139 7.51 35.74 37.93
N LEU A 1140 7.99 34.54 37.57
CA LEU A 1140 8.13 33.42 38.51
C LEU A 1140 9.05 33.80 39.69
N PRO A 1141 8.63 33.62 40.95
CA PRO A 1141 9.44 33.94 42.13
C PRO A 1141 10.57 32.93 42.35
N VAL A 1142 11.60 33.34 43.09
CA VAL A 1142 12.77 32.49 43.41
C VAL A 1142 12.74 32.09 44.90
N CYS A 1143 12.99 30.82 45.20
CA CYS A 1143 13.22 30.35 46.56
C CYS A 1143 14.71 30.43 46.88
N ALA A 1144 15.10 31.38 47.74
CA ALA A 1144 16.49 31.59 48.13
C ALA A 1144 16.79 30.83 49.43
N ALA A 1145 17.92 30.11 49.48
CA ALA A 1145 18.37 29.46 50.72
C ALA A 1145 18.67 30.53 51.79
N ASN A 1146 18.40 30.19 53.04
CA ASN A 1146 18.63 31.06 54.19
C ASN A 1146 19.77 30.48 55.04
N CYS A 1147 20.92 31.15 55.08
CA CYS A 1147 22.05 30.73 55.92
C CYS A 1147 21.79 30.91 57.43
N GLY A 1148 20.60 31.40 57.81
CA GLY A 1148 20.22 31.67 59.18
C GLY A 1148 20.98 32.84 59.79
N TYR A 1149 20.66 33.18 61.03
CA TYR A 1149 21.50 34.10 61.79
C TYR A 1149 22.83 33.40 62.11
N PRO A 1150 24.00 33.94 61.69
CA PRO A 1150 25.30 33.29 61.92
C PRO A 1150 25.65 33.16 63.41
N GLY A 1151 25.03 33.98 64.27
CA GLY A 1151 25.23 34.01 65.71
C GLY A 1151 25.77 35.36 66.20
N ASP A 1152 25.76 35.55 67.51
CA ASP A 1152 26.27 36.77 68.15
C ASP A 1152 27.80 36.77 68.23
N VAL A 1153 28.42 37.93 68.00
CA VAL A 1153 29.88 38.13 68.11
C VAL A 1153 30.20 38.66 69.51
N GLU A 1154 30.89 37.86 70.33
CA GLU A 1154 31.22 38.29 71.69
C GLU A 1154 32.28 39.41 71.67
N ASN A 1155 31.94 40.58 72.24
CA ASN A 1155 32.70 41.84 72.14
C ASN A 1155 32.80 42.38 70.68
N GLY A 1156 31.71 42.28 69.92
CA GLY A 1156 31.58 42.88 68.60
C GLY A 1156 30.13 43.05 68.14
N LEU A 1157 29.97 43.60 66.94
CA LEU A 1157 28.70 43.87 66.29
C LEU A 1157 28.67 43.22 64.91
N LEU A 1158 27.64 42.41 64.67
CA LEU A 1158 27.29 41.90 63.34
C LEU A 1158 26.35 42.91 62.66
N SER A 1159 26.71 43.36 61.46
CA SER A 1159 25.94 44.32 60.67
C SER A 1159 25.28 43.61 59.50
N GLY A 1160 24.00 43.26 59.68
CA GLY A 1160 23.19 42.53 58.72
C GLY A 1160 21.74 42.43 59.19
N SER A 1161 20.81 42.23 58.26
CA SER A 1161 19.39 42.03 58.57
C SER A 1161 18.65 41.11 57.59
N VAL A 1162 19.38 40.58 56.60
CA VAL A 1162 18.91 39.60 55.61
C VAL A 1162 20.05 38.58 55.48
N TYR A 1163 19.70 37.31 55.38
CA TYR A 1163 20.62 36.17 55.52
C TYR A 1163 20.47 35.18 54.35
N LEU A 1164 20.11 35.69 53.17
CA LEU A 1164 19.85 34.88 51.97
C LEU A 1164 21.09 34.78 51.08
N VAL A 1165 21.09 33.81 50.17
CA VAL A 1165 22.20 33.58 49.22
C VAL A 1165 22.68 34.88 48.55
N ASN A 1166 24.00 35.10 48.57
CA ASN A 1166 24.73 36.30 48.15
C ASN A 1166 24.56 37.57 49.01
N ASP A 1167 23.74 37.57 50.07
CA ASP A 1167 23.79 38.63 51.08
C ASP A 1167 25.10 38.56 51.86
N THR A 1168 25.59 39.73 52.30
CA THR A 1168 26.80 39.88 53.12
C THR A 1168 26.46 40.51 54.45
N VAL A 1169 27.03 39.97 55.53
CA VAL A 1169 26.99 40.57 56.86
C VAL A 1169 28.40 40.91 57.33
N ASP A 1170 28.62 42.17 57.69
CA ASP A 1170 29.93 42.67 58.11
C ASP A 1170 30.11 42.51 59.62
N VAL A 1171 31.35 42.27 60.07
CA VAL A 1171 31.66 42.11 61.50
C VAL A 1171 32.70 43.14 61.95
N ALA A 1172 32.33 43.92 62.96
CA ALA A 1172 33.21 44.83 63.68
C ALA A 1172 33.40 44.34 65.13
N CYS A 1173 34.56 44.63 65.73
CA CYS A 1173 34.76 44.43 67.16
C CYS A 1173 34.50 45.71 67.95
N ASP A 1174 34.15 45.55 69.23
CA ASP A 1174 34.01 46.66 70.17
C ASP A 1174 35.37 47.29 70.51
N ASP A 1175 35.34 48.57 70.95
CA ASP A 1175 36.53 49.35 71.27
C ASP A 1175 37.43 48.64 72.31
N GLY A 1176 38.64 48.26 71.88
CA GLY A 1176 39.65 47.55 72.69
C GLY A 1176 39.91 46.10 72.24
N PHE A 1177 39.09 45.55 71.35
CA PHE A 1177 39.26 44.21 70.79
C PHE A 1177 39.69 44.27 69.31
N THR A 1178 40.41 43.24 68.86
CA THR A 1178 40.89 43.08 67.48
C THR A 1178 40.29 41.85 66.82
N LEU A 1179 39.77 42.02 65.61
CA LEU A 1179 39.10 40.97 64.84
C LEU A 1179 40.10 39.91 64.36
N THR A 1180 39.80 38.65 64.66
CA THR A 1180 40.56 37.48 64.20
C THR A 1180 39.64 36.57 63.39
N GLY A 1181 39.66 36.75 62.07
CA GLY A 1181 38.82 36.02 61.10
C GLY A 1181 38.41 36.91 59.93
N SER A 1182 37.38 36.51 59.19
CA SER A 1182 36.79 37.30 58.08
C SER A 1182 36.01 38.49 58.63
N SER A 1183 36.19 39.70 58.07
CA SER A 1183 35.41 40.88 58.45
C SER A 1183 34.06 41.03 57.73
N SER A 1184 33.77 40.12 56.79
CA SER A 1184 32.51 40.01 56.08
C SER A 1184 32.24 38.53 55.85
N LEU A 1185 30.99 38.13 56.03
CA LEU A 1185 30.49 36.77 55.82
C LEU A 1185 29.47 36.84 54.68
N THR A 1186 29.67 36.07 53.61
CA THR A 1186 28.70 35.95 52.49
C THR A 1186 27.89 34.67 52.69
N CYS A 1187 26.57 34.72 52.55
CA CYS A 1187 25.75 33.52 52.51
C CYS A 1187 25.90 32.83 51.15
N LEU A 1188 26.30 31.55 51.15
CA LEU A 1188 26.59 30.77 49.95
C LEU A 1188 25.36 29.99 49.45
N GLU A 1189 25.45 29.51 48.20
CA GLU A 1189 24.38 28.73 47.53
C GLU A 1189 24.03 27.41 48.22
N ASP A 1190 24.89 26.90 49.12
CA ASP A 1190 24.68 25.69 49.92
C ASP A 1190 24.03 25.95 51.29
N GLY A 1191 23.62 27.19 51.57
CA GLY A 1191 23.02 27.59 52.85
C GLY A 1191 24.04 27.76 53.98
N GLN A 1192 25.35 27.83 53.69
CA GLN A 1192 26.39 28.09 54.69
C GLN A 1192 27.01 29.48 54.53
N TRP A 1193 27.53 30.03 55.64
CA TRP A 1193 28.31 31.26 55.61
C TRP A 1193 29.73 30.98 55.08
N SER A 1194 30.29 31.94 54.33
CA SER A 1194 31.58 31.80 53.63
C SER A 1194 32.80 31.52 54.53
N SER A 1195 32.65 31.68 55.85
CA SER A 1195 33.55 31.17 56.89
C SER A 1195 32.81 31.08 58.22
N ASP A 1196 33.42 30.46 59.23
CA ASP A 1196 32.95 30.56 60.63
C ASP A 1196 32.92 32.02 61.12
N LEU A 1197 32.17 32.28 62.20
CA LEU A 1197 32.17 33.56 62.91
C LEU A 1197 33.61 33.95 63.35
N PRO A 1198 34.05 35.19 63.11
CA PRO A 1198 35.34 35.69 63.59
C PRO A 1198 35.32 35.99 65.10
N VAL A 1199 36.49 35.98 65.73
CA VAL A 1199 36.63 36.22 67.19
C VAL A 1199 37.25 37.59 67.46
N CYS A 1200 36.64 38.36 68.38
CA CYS A 1200 37.17 39.63 68.87
C CYS A 1200 38.06 39.43 70.10
N ALA A 1201 39.37 39.66 69.97
CA ALA A 1201 40.37 39.36 71.02
C ALA A 1201 41.06 40.63 71.55
N GLY A 1202 41.15 40.77 72.87
CA GLY A 1202 41.84 41.87 73.58
C GLY A 1202 43.29 41.54 73.95
N MET A 1203 44.10 42.56 74.26
CA MET A 1203 45.55 42.42 74.49
C MET A 1203 45.95 42.44 75.98
N GLU A 1204 46.64 41.40 76.47
CA GLU A 1204 47.64 41.54 77.55
C GLU A 1204 48.70 40.40 77.54
N ASN A 1205 49.71 40.46 78.42
CA ASN A 1205 51.04 39.86 78.18
C ASN A 1205 51.32 38.58 79.00
N GLY A 1206 51.92 37.57 78.36
CA GLY A 1206 51.99 36.18 78.88
C GLY A 1206 53.23 35.74 79.67
N GLU A 1207 53.32 34.42 79.87
CA GLU A 1207 54.56 33.62 79.99
C GLU A 1207 54.29 32.12 79.67
N GLU A 1208 55.31 31.26 79.66
CA GLU A 1208 55.34 29.97 78.90
C GLU A 1208 54.71 28.72 79.57
N GLY A 1209 54.30 27.70 78.77
CA GLY A 1209 53.59 26.50 79.27
C GLY A 1209 53.68 25.14 78.53
N GLY A 1210 54.21 25.05 77.30
CA GLY A 1210 54.71 23.78 76.68
C GLY A 1210 53.74 22.78 76.00
N LEU A 1211 54.14 22.34 74.78
CA LEU A 1211 53.78 21.10 74.03
C LEU A 1211 52.28 20.85 73.70
N ALA A 1212 51.86 20.67 72.44
CA ALA A 1212 52.55 20.06 71.29
C ALA A 1212 52.11 20.64 69.92
N HIS A 1213 52.96 20.51 68.89
CA HIS A 1213 52.71 21.04 67.54
C HIS A 1213 52.10 20.02 66.56
N GLY A 1214 51.26 20.51 65.65
CA GLY A 1214 50.73 19.76 64.50
C GLY A 1214 49.77 20.61 63.64
N ILE A 1215 50.30 21.59 62.89
CA ILE A 1215 49.51 22.67 62.26
C ILE A 1215 49.64 22.70 60.72
N ILE A 1216 48.49 22.53 60.06
CA ILE A 1216 47.84 23.35 58.99
C ILE A 1216 48.61 23.69 57.67
N ALA A 1217 47.82 23.86 56.59
CA ALA A 1217 48.10 24.59 55.33
C ALA A 1217 49.04 23.93 54.28
N ALA A 1218 48.88 24.18 52.96
CA ALA A 1218 47.74 24.76 52.21
C ALA A 1218 47.82 24.38 50.71
N ILE A 1219 46.80 24.81 49.95
CA ILE A 1219 46.56 24.56 48.51
C ILE A 1219 47.59 25.28 47.62
N VAL A 1220 47.86 24.73 46.41
CA VAL A 1220 48.01 25.41 45.08
C VAL A 1220 49.09 24.77 44.17
N VAL A 1221 48.63 24.23 43.03
CA VAL A 1221 49.32 23.98 41.74
C VAL A 1221 50.66 23.21 41.72
N GLY A 1222 50.68 22.07 41.02
CA GLY A 1222 51.91 21.36 40.64
C GLY A 1222 51.68 20.15 39.73
N SER A 1223 51.81 20.33 38.40
CA SER A 1223 51.61 19.27 37.42
C SER A 1223 52.80 18.30 37.32
N VAL A 1224 52.54 17.09 36.80
CA VAL A 1224 53.54 16.08 36.33
C VAL A 1224 54.40 15.42 37.41
N ILE A 1225 54.19 14.11 37.67
CA ILE A 1225 55.27 13.10 37.82
C ILE A 1225 54.74 11.65 37.91
N VAL A 1226 53.57 11.38 38.49
CA VAL A 1226 53.06 9.99 38.69
C VAL A 1226 52.85 9.24 37.36
N VAL A 1227 52.46 9.94 36.29
CA VAL A 1227 52.39 9.39 34.93
C VAL A 1227 53.76 8.87 34.46
N LEU A 1228 54.87 9.52 34.83
CA LEU A 1228 56.22 9.17 34.36
C LEU A 1228 56.77 7.90 35.01
N ALA A 1229 56.39 7.57 36.25
CA ALA A 1229 56.79 6.32 36.89
C ALA A 1229 56.20 5.09 36.18
N ILE A 1230 54.91 5.16 35.81
CA ILE A 1230 54.20 4.09 35.10
C ILE A 1230 54.65 4.05 33.62
N CYS A 1231 54.80 5.20 32.97
CA CYS A 1231 55.37 5.27 31.61
C CYS A 1231 56.80 4.74 31.54
N GLY A 1232 57.63 4.91 32.58
CA GLY A 1232 59.01 4.38 32.62
C GLY A 1232 59.08 2.86 32.59
N LEU A 1233 58.24 2.18 33.38
CA LEU A 1233 58.16 0.70 33.37
C LEU A 1233 57.56 0.18 32.06
N ILE A 1234 56.58 0.87 31.49
CA ILE A 1234 56.00 0.54 30.17
C ILE A 1234 57.05 0.73 29.05
N TYR A 1235 57.87 1.79 29.10
CA TYR A 1235 58.91 2.06 28.09
C TYR A 1235 59.96 0.94 28.01
N ILE A 1236 60.41 0.44 29.17
CA ILE A 1236 61.39 -0.67 29.23
C ILE A 1236 60.77 -1.98 28.69
N PHE A 1237 59.49 -2.24 28.94
CA PHE A 1237 58.82 -3.46 28.45
C PHE A 1237 58.51 -3.44 26.94
N ILE A 1238 58.12 -2.29 26.38
CA ILE A 1238 57.81 -2.16 24.94
C ILE A 1238 59.07 -2.31 24.05
N LYS A 1239 60.26 -2.00 24.58
CA LYS A 1239 61.52 -2.05 23.79
C LYS A 1239 62.16 -3.44 23.69
N ARG A 1240 61.50 -4.52 24.16
CA ARG A 1240 62.02 -5.89 24.00
C ARG A 1240 61.02 -6.99 23.61
N LYS A 1241 59.94 -6.60 22.92
CA LYS A 1241 59.51 -7.25 21.67
C LYS A 1241 58.74 -6.23 20.83
#